data_AF-G2EDE2-F1
#
_entry.id   AF-G2EDE2-F1
#
_cell.length_a   1.000
_cell.length_b   1.000
_cell.length_c   1.000
_cell.angle_alpha   90.00
_cell.angle_beta   90.00
_cell.angle_gamma   90.00
#
_symmetry.space_group_name_H-M   'P 1'
#
loop_
_entity.id
_entity.type
_entity.pdbx_description
1 polymer ?
#
loop_
_entity_poly.entity_id
_entity_poly.type
_entity_poly.pdbx_seq_one_letter_code
_entity_poly.pdbx_strand_id
1 'polypeptide(L)'
;MENILSQIFTSDYNRTSFEDNVLKPIFLNSVKDFVLFDEDGEQEVELSDTEKRTAKKVVKYGEFNTHDNRKIELYEVTVEDFSKVKIARVGLGALVKKLIIGNNAVFATFKYENVTNKHWRFSFIAYDSFFEEGQVQTKETNPKRYTYVFGDNDETYRTAIDRFQELDNKFQIKVKDIQEAFAVEALSKEFFDEYRETHYAKFVKFLTGEEFQKKGSKYELIKVQNASPFLASVFNGSENDEDAKRDARDFCKKLLGQIVFLYFIQKKGWLGATNTNYKEGNGDKNFIQNFFKQAGENDSFYPVWLSKLFYDTLNQKRNNDDFTMPDGTVVKIPYLNGGLFEKESEKFDFLVFPSELFTDLFEFFNRFNFTIYENSPEEHTIAVDPEMLGHIFENLLEDNKDKGAFYTPKEIVQYMTQESLIEYLVTHLGDNTKEGIIQFVKQKNKEALTDTQLIELNNLLDKVKICDPAIGSGAFPMGLLHEIFALKERIAFDTNIGNWNPATVKENIIQNSIYGVDIEKGAVDIAQLRFWLSLIVDAEEPKPLPNLAYKIVVGNSLVGKFENEIIEIDWSTDDTSAGLFAQDIINEKSKLLKTISDKQKQFFTADATHKTALKKEIRDLKLDILSKQLALMIATKGYQKQTGKKLTKKETEKWLETQGWIRTKEKIEILKLNNKPFNHFDWRLDFPEILNPIVTENTGFDIVIGNPPYIKEYTSKEAFDGFRSSDYYQGKMDLWYGFACISIDLLKEKGVECFIAQNNWITSAGASIFRNKVLNETKIKLFTDFWNYKVFKSAGIQTMIYLLKKEIPTGLYPLKYSLLKDDTIKESELEHFLNFNNDVGIDEKYILDFDSTLYYDSLITFNNPRIDSVLNLVLENNIEYLSSNDIAQGIVYPQDKLNKKNADKLGEDFKLNEGVFQLNEKELNNLNLSKDENKIIKPFYSTSELHRYFGYKENKEWIIYTKSDIKNNINSYPTIKSHLDKYSTIITSDNKPYGLHRARNEDFFIGEKIISLRKNNKPCFTYTNFDCYVSQTFYSIKTDRFDLKYLTSLLNSKLIAFWLRFKGKMQGNNYQIDKEPLVNIPVLQPTNIDIFKVLTDYLLYLHDPIKKDIVSHTENERIASHIEDVLDMMVYELYFENHMKEKGLDVLQFINPEPIENIKDEVKNAEIIKDFYLWYQKPENAVRQRILLIETRSKDTLAVIRKSVN
;
A
#
# COMPACT_ATOMS: atom_id res chain seq x y z
N MET A 1 -19.33 31.49 29.47
CA MET A 1 -18.25 30.48 29.52
C MET A 1 -17.14 30.80 28.54
N GLU A 2 -17.43 31.08 27.26
CA GLU A 2 -16.45 31.48 26.23
C GLU A 2 -15.41 32.52 26.69
N ASN A 3 -15.85 33.68 27.19
CA ASN A 3 -14.95 34.74 27.67
C ASN A 3 -14.07 34.29 28.86
N ILE A 4 -14.54 33.34 29.69
CA ILE A 4 -13.79 32.84 30.85
C ILE A 4 -12.71 31.86 30.39
N LEU A 5 -13.06 30.92 29.51
CA LEU A 5 -12.10 29.96 28.94
C LEU A 5 -11.01 30.70 28.14
N SER A 6 -11.38 31.70 27.35
CA SER A 6 -10.43 32.55 26.62
C SER A 6 -9.44 33.26 27.56
N GLN A 7 -9.93 33.84 28.66
CA GLN A 7 -9.05 34.47 29.67
C GLN A 7 -8.09 33.47 30.33
N ILE A 8 -8.56 32.27 30.65
CA ILE A 8 -7.74 31.26 31.33
C ILE A 8 -6.68 30.68 30.39
N PHE A 9 -7.07 30.34 29.17
CA PHE A 9 -6.17 29.72 28.18
C PHE A 9 -5.11 30.69 27.66
N THR A 10 -5.35 32.01 27.71
CA THR A 10 -4.34 33.03 27.37
C THR A 10 -3.39 33.35 28.52
N SER A 11 -3.85 33.22 29.77
CA SER A 11 -3.06 33.55 30.97
C SER A 11 -2.02 32.50 31.37
N ASP A 12 -1.06 32.95 32.20
CA ASP A 12 -0.15 32.05 32.92
C ASP A 12 -0.92 31.04 33.78
N TYR A 13 -0.40 29.82 33.86
CA TYR A 13 -1.09 28.76 34.58
C TYR A 13 -1.29 29.10 36.07
N ASN A 14 -2.55 29.14 36.49
CA ASN A 14 -2.95 29.25 37.89
C ASN A 14 -3.87 28.07 38.22
N ARG A 15 -3.40 27.16 39.09
CA ARG A 15 -4.11 25.92 39.44
C ARG A 15 -5.52 26.20 39.97
N THR A 16 -5.66 27.10 40.95
CA THR A 16 -6.96 27.43 41.56
C THR A 16 -7.95 27.99 40.54
N SER A 17 -7.49 28.90 39.66
CA SER A 17 -8.34 29.46 38.61
C SER A 17 -8.79 28.40 37.61
N PHE A 18 -7.89 27.49 37.21
CA PHE A 18 -8.20 26.39 36.30
C PHE A 18 -9.19 25.38 36.93
N GLU A 19 -9.01 25.06 38.20
CA GLU A 19 -9.92 24.19 38.95
C GLU A 19 -11.33 24.78 39.03
N ASP A 20 -11.45 26.05 39.46
CA ASP A 20 -12.74 26.69 39.73
C ASP A 20 -13.55 27.01 38.47
N ASN A 21 -12.86 27.32 37.37
CA ASN A 21 -13.50 27.87 36.18
C ASN A 21 -13.45 26.93 34.96
N VAL A 22 -12.68 25.84 35.02
CA VAL A 22 -12.61 24.83 33.93
C VAL A 22 -12.98 23.45 34.45
N LEU A 23 -12.26 22.91 35.43
CA LEU A 23 -12.48 21.53 35.87
C LEU A 23 -13.81 21.34 36.61
N LYS A 24 -14.12 22.18 37.60
CA LYS A 24 -15.38 22.07 38.37
C LYS A 24 -16.62 22.28 37.49
N PRO A 25 -16.71 23.32 36.62
CA PRO A 25 -17.88 23.48 35.74
C PRO A 25 -18.14 22.26 34.87
N ILE A 26 -17.10 21.70 34.24
CA ILE A 26 -17.23 20.60 33.28
C ILE A 26 -17.51 19.27 34.00
N PHE A 27 -16.80 18.96 35.09
CA PHE A 27 -16.75 17.61 35.64
C PHE A 27 -17.58 17.43 36.92
N LEU A 28 -17.76 18.45 37.76
CA LEU A 28 -18.34 18.28 39.11
C LEU A 28 -19.70 17.58 39.14
N ASN A 29 -20.58 17.88 38.17
CA ASN A 29 -21.92 17.31 38.07
C ASN A 29 -22.10 16.30 36.93
N SER A 30 -21.06 16.09 36.13
CA SER A 30 -21.16 15.33 34.87
C SER A 30 -20.36 14.02 34.89
N VAL A 31 -19.52 13.80 35.91
CA VAL A 31 -18.80 12.56 36.20
C VAL A 31 -19.07 12.07 37.63
N LYS A 32 -18.59 10.87 37.99
CA LYS A 32 -18.73 10.26 39.32
C LYS A 32 -17.48 10.51 40.16
N ASP A 33 -17.65 10.62 41.47
CA ASP A 33 -16.57 10.66 42.46
C ASP A 33 -15.49 11.74 42.17
N PHE A 34 -15.89 12.90 41.64
CA PHE A 34 -14.96 13.99 41.36
C PHE A 34 -14.43 14.61 42.66
N VAL A 35 -13.11 14.50 42.88
CA VAL A 35 -12.42 15.01 44.07
C VAL A 35 -11.15 15.76 43.67
N LEU A 36 -10.96 16.94 44.26
CA LEU A 36 -9.70 17.69 44.27
C LEU A 36 -9.17 17.68 45.70
N PHE A 37 -7.89 17.34 45.88
CA PHE A 37 -7.23 17.25 47.17
C PHE A 37 -6.76 18.64 47.63
N ASP A 38 -6.75 18.86 48.94
CA ASP A 38 -6.10 20.03 49.56
C ASP A 38 -4.59 19.80 49.72
N GLU A 39 -3.85 20.81 50.19
CA GLU A 39 -2.38 20.74 50.32
C GLU A 39 -1.89 19.57 51.18
N ASP A 40 -2.69 19.10 52.14
CA ASP A 40 -2.39 17.96 53.02
C ASP A 40 -2.74 16.60 52.38
N GLY A 41 -3.63 16.57 51.38
CA GLY A 41 -4.06 15.38 50.64
C GLY A 41 -3.33 15.12 49.32
N GLU A 42 -2.54 16.08 48.83
CA GLU A 42 -1.72 15.97 47.62
C GLU A 42 -0.65 14.86 47.74
N GLN A 43 -0.44 14.08 46.68
CA GLN A 43 0.54 12.99 46.66
C GLN A 43 1.71 13.32 45.73
N GLU A 44 2.90 13.49 46.30
CA GLU A 44 4.12 13.73 45.52
C GLU A 44 4.72 12.42 44.98
N VAL A 45 5.09 12.38 43.70
CA VAL A 45 5.65 11.20 43.04
C VAL A 45 7.18 11.24 43.12
N GLU A 46 7.82 10.16 43.61
CA GLU A 46 9.28 10.06 43.69
C GLU A 46 9.94 10.01 42.29
N LEU A 47 11.00 10.79 42.10
CA LEU A 47 11.74 10.89 40.83
C LEU A 47 13.17 10.31 40.97
N SER A 48 13.58 9.52 39.98
CA SER A 48 14.96 9.02 39.81
C SER A 48 15.93 10.12 39.35
N ASP A 49 17.24 9.86 39.42
CA ASP A 49 18.26 10.84 39.01
C ASP A 49 18.20 11.21 37.52
N THR A 50 17.69 10.32 36.67
CA THR A 50 17.43 10.61 35.25
C THR A 50 16.17 11.47 35.08
N GLU A 51 15.11 11.19 35.84
CA GLU A 51 13.82 11.92 35.77
C GLU A 51 13.92 13.33 36.36
N LYS A 52 14.75 13.52 37.40
CA LYS A 52 15.10 14.83 37.97
C LYS A 52 15.76 15.77 36.96
N ARG A 53 16.30 15.25 35.85
CA ARG A 53 16.79 16.06 34.73
C ARG A 53 15.66 16.63 33.85
N THR A 54 14.42 16.19 34.06
CA THR A 54 13.24 16.54 33.26
C THR A 54 12.15 17.22 34.08
N ALA A 55 11.80 16.70 35.25
CA ALA A 55 10.81 17.29 36.15
C ALA A 55 11.41 17.54 37.53
N LYS A 56 11.07 18.69 38.12
CA LYS A 56 11.48 19.05 39.49
C LYS A 56 10.52 18.48 40.53
N LYS A 57 9.22 18.56 40.23
CA LYS A 57 8.16 18.14 41.13
C LYS A 57 7.01 17.55 40.33
N VAL A 58 6.44 16.44 40.80
CA VAL A 58 5.21 15.88 40.24
C VAL A 58 4.24 15.59 41.37
N VAL A 59 3.02 16.11 41.27
CA VAL A 59 2.02 16.02 42.32
C VAL A 59 0.68 15.58 41.77
N LYS A 60 0.08 14.56 42.38
CA LYS A 60 -1.32 14.18 42.15
C LYS A 60 -2.21 15.04 43.05
N TYR A 61 -3.15 15.76 42.45
CA TYR A 61 -4.01 16.73 43.15
C TYR A 61 -5.51 16.43 43.01
N GLY A 62 -5.90 15.37 42.30
CA GLY A 62 -7.29 14.95 42.25
C GLY A 62 -7.53 13.68 41.46
N GLU A 63 -8.78 13.23 41.45
CA GLU A 63 -9.25 12.10 40.62
C GLU A 63 -10.77 12.14 40.43
N PHE A 64 -11.25 11.44 39.39
CA PHE A 64 -12.67 11.19 39.17
C PHE A 64 -12.90 9.91 38.34
N ASN A 65 -14.15 9.45 38.29
CA ASN A 65 -14.59 8.34 37.45
C ASN A 65 -15.58 8.83 36.38
N THR A 66 -15.35 8.54 35.11
CA THR A 66 -16.35 8.81 34.06
C THR A 66 -17.65 8.02 34.30
N HIS A 67 -18.73 8.36 33.59
CA HIS A 67 -20.02 7.71 33.81
C HIS A 67 -20.04 6.20 33.46
N ASP A 68 -19.15 5.77 32.57
CA ASP A 68 -18.82 4.38 32.22
C ASP A 68 -17.75 3.74 33.15
N ASN A 69 -17.53 4.32 34.34
CA ASN A 69 -16.68 3.83 35.44
C ASN A 69 -15.20 3.68 35.08
N ARG A 70 -14.64 4.63 34.31
CA ARG A 70 -13.21 4.68 33.99
C ARG A 70 -12.53 5.76 34.82
N LYS A 71 -11.44 5.39 35.50
CA LYS A 71 -10.75 6.29 36.44
C LYS A 71 -9.81 7.24 35.70
N ILE A 72 -9.89 8.53 36.02
CA ILE A 72 -8.99 9.57 35.54
C ILE A 72 -8.33 10.26 36.73
N GLU A 73 -7.00 10.34 36.72
CA GLU A 73 -6.21 10.98 37.76
C GLU A 73 -5.66 12.33 37.30
N LEU A 74 -5.64 13.32 38.19
CA LEU A 74 -5.21 14.69 37.90
C LEU A 74 -3.82 14.94 38.50
N TYR A 75 -2.85 15.25 37.64
CA TYR A 75 -1.47 15.51 38.01
C TYR A 75 -1.02 16.91 37.58
N GLU A 76 -0.16 17.51 38.39
CA GLU A 76 0.59 18.71 38.03
C GLU A 76 2.09 18.36 38.02
N VAL A 77 2.75 18.70 36.91
CA VAL A 77 4.17 18.45 36.68
C VAL A 77 4.88 19.79 36.56
N THR A 78 5.79 20.06 37.48
CA THR A 78 6.67 21.23 37.45
C THR A 78 7.96 20.88 36.73
N VAL A 79 8.19 21.51 35.59
CA VAL A 79 9.37 21.30 34.74
C VAL A 79 10.40 22.43 34.91
N GLU A 80 11.68 22.10 34.72
CA GLU A 80 12.78 23.07 34.74
C GLU A 80 12.79 23.95 33.48
N ASP A 81 13.48 25.11 33.54
CA ASP A 81 13.67 26.00 32.40
C ASP A 81 14.42 25.33 31.25
N PHE A 82 13.64 24.77 30.33
CA PHE A 82 14.10 24.06 29.15
C PHE A 82 14.73 24.97 28.08
N SER A 83 15.72 25.80 28.40
CA SER A 83 16.53 26.46 27.36
C SER A 83 17.28 25.44 26.44
N LYS A 84 17.13 24.14 26.69
CA LYS A 84 17.32 23.03 25.74
C LYS A 84 16.03 22.23 25.51
N VAL A 85 14.98 22.87 24.96
CA VAL A 85 13.63 22.32 24.69
C VAL A 85 13.64 20.96 24.00
N LYS A 86 14.68 20.65 23.22
CA LYS A 86 14.74 19.46 22.38
C LYS A 86 15.07 18.17 23.14
N ILE A 87 15.94 18.24 24.15
CA ILE A 87 16.33 17.08 24.98
C ILE A 87 15.21 16.64 25.96
N ALA A 88 14.24 17.51 26.22
CA ALA A 88 13.17 17.32 27.21
C ALA A 88 12.08 16.31 26.80
N ARG A 89 11.81 16.14 25.50
CA ARG A 89 10.66 15.35 24.99
C ARG A 89 10.75 13.87 25.35
N VAL A 90 11.92 13.27 25.18
CA VAL A 90 12.17 11.86 25.50
C VAL A 90 12.09 11.60 27.01
N GLY A 91 12.60 12.53 27.82
CA GLY A 91 12.49 12.46 29.29
C GLY A 91 11.05 12.59 29.78
N LEU A 92 10.25 13.46 29.15
CA LEU A 92 8.82 13.64 29.44
C LEU A 92 8.01 12.38 29.10
N GLY A 93 8.33 11.69 27.99
CA GLY A 93 7.68 10.43 27.63
C GLY A 93 7.93 9.31 28.66
N ALA A 94 9.18 9.16 29.13
CA ALA A 94 9.52 8.22 30.18
C ALA A 94 8.82 8.55 31.51
N LEU A 95 8.78 9.83 31.88
CA LEU A 95 8.06 10.30 33.07
C LEU A 95 6.55 10.01 32.97
N VAL A 96 5.95 10.28 31.82
CA VAL A 96 4.51 10.05 31.57
C VAL A 96 4.14 8.58 31.72
N LYS A 97 4.97 7.65 31.23
CA LYS A 97 4.74 6.20 31.42
C LYS A 97 4.67 5.80 32.90
N LYS A 98 5.40 6.50 33.77
CA LYS A 98 5.41 6.26 35.22
C LYS A 98 4.17 6.82 35.93
N LEU A 99 3.57 7.88 35.39
CA LEU A 99 2.37 8.50 35.98
C LEU A 99 1.11 7.65 35.79
N ILE A 100 1.06 6.82 34.74
CA ILE A 100 -0.06 5.91 34.54
C ILE A 100 0.22 4.60 35.28
N ILE A 101 -0.62 4.30 36.27
CA ILE A 101 -0.59 3.04 37.01
C ILE A 101 -1.84 2.23 36.65
N GLY A 102 -1.66 1.02 36.12
CA GLY A 102 -2.78 0.13 35.74
C GLY A 102 -3.52 0.60 34.49
N ASN A 103 -4.86 0.57 34.51
CA ASN A 103 -5.72 0.95 33.37
C ASN A 103 -6.40 2.32 33.56
N ASN A 104 -5.73 3.23 34.27
CA ASN A 104 -6.22 4.60 34.49
C ASN A 104 -5.79 5.51 33.35
N ALA A 105 -6.50 6.60 33.12
CA ALA A 105 -6.00 7.71 32.31
C ALA A 105 -5.57 8.87 33.20
N VAL A 106 -4.78 9.78 32.64
CA VAL A 106 -4.19 10.91 33.37
C VAL A 106 -4.52 12.21 32.65
N PHE A 107 -5.04 13.17 33.40
CA PHE A 107 -4.95 14.59 33.05
C PHE A 107 -3.71 15.17 33.72
N ALA A 108 -2.69 15.48 32.92
CA ALA A 108 -1.45 16.08 33.41
C ALA A 108 -1.34 17.53 32.94
N THR A 109 -1.12 18.43 33.91
CA THR A 109 -0.82 19.83 33.63
C THR A 109 0.67 20.08 33.80
N PHE A 110 1.37 20.45 32.72
CA PHE A 110 2.79 20.75 32.75
C PHE A 110 3.00 22.25 32.85
N LYS A 111 3.62 22.69 33.94
CA LYS A 111 3.93 24.09 34.23
C LYS A 111 5.43 24.31 34.42
N TYR A 112 5.89 25.52 34.15
CA TYR A 112 7.30 25.88 34.23
C TYR A 112 7.59 26.72 35.46
N GLU A 113 8.75 26.51 36.08
CA GLU A 113 9.15 27.23 37.30
C GLU A 113 9.49 28.72 37.07
N ASN A 114 10.13 29.04 35.93
CA ASN A 114 10.33 30.41 35.47
C ASN A 114 9.25 30.78 34.45
N VAL A 115 8.39 31.73 34.80
CA VAL A 115 7.13 32.05 34.10
C VAL A 115 7.29 33.03 32.92
N THR A 116 8.42 33.73 32.80
CA THR A 116 8.61 34.68 31.69
C THR A 116 8.58 33.98 30.33
N ASN A 117 7.51 34.24 29.57
CA ASN A 117 7.26 33.77 28.20
C ASN A 117 7.17 32.24 28.04
N LYS A 118 6.56 31.51 28.98
CA LYS A 118 6.41 30.05 28.87
C LYS A 118 4.97 29.58 28.85
N HIS A 119 4.60 28.95 27.74
CA HIS A 119 3.36 28.22 27.58
C HIS A 119 3.27 27.06 28.58
N TRP A 120 2.06 26.77 29.07
CA TRP A 120 1.76 25.59 29.86
C TRP A 120 0.98 24.58 29.01
N ARG A 121 0.99 23.31 29.43
CA ARG A 121 0.35 22.24 28.66
C ARG A 121 -0.68 21.51 29.49
N PHE A 122 -1.83 21.22 28.89
CA PHE A 122 -2.84 20.33 29.47
C PHE A 122 -2.94 19.08 28.60
N SER A 123 -2.52 17.95 29.14
CA SER A 123 -2.45 16.69 28.42
C SER A 123 -3.42 15.67 28.97
N PHE A 124 -4.12 14.99 28.08
CA PHE A 124 -4.80 13.75 28.35
C PHE A 124 -3.93 12.57 27.89
N ILE A 125 -3.62 11.67 28.81
CA ILE A 125 -2.72 10.55 28.57
C ILE A 125 -3.47 9.26 28.90
N ALA A 126 -3.56 8.36 27.95
CA ALA A 126 -4.27 7.10 28.11
C ALA A 126 -3.65 6.00 27.25
N TYR A 127 -3.78 4.75 27.71
CA TYR A 127 -3.58 3.59 26.84
C TYR A 127 -4.78 3.41 25.92
N ASP A 128 -4.60 2.81 24.74
CA ASP A 128 -5.72 2.52 23.83
C ASP A 128 -6.83 1.69 24.51
N SER A 129 -6.45 0.77 25.40
CA SER A 129 -7.35 -0.06 26.21
C SER A 129 -8.27 0.74 27.16
N PHE A 130 -7.98 2.02 27.39
CA PHE A 130 -8.83 2.92 28.16
C PHE A 130 -10.14 3.24 27.41
N PHE A 131 -10.09 3.28 26.08
CA PHE A 131 -11.20 3.69 25.21
C PHE A 131 -12.10 2.54 24.76
N GLU A 132 -11.76 1.30 25.09
CA GLU A 132 -12.49 0.11 24.64
C GLU A 132 -13.58 -0.34 25.64
N GLU A 133 -14.72 -0.86 25.16
CA GLU A 133 -15.74 -1.48 26.03
C GLU A 133 -15.39 -2.95 26.32
N GLY A 134 -14.89 -3.28 27.51
CA GLY A 134 -14.57 -4.67 27.89
C GLY A 134 -13.39 -4.84 28.86
N GLN A 135 -13.19 -6.08 29.35
CA GLN A 135 -12.14 -6.44 30.31
C GLN A 135 -10.72 -6.28 29.74
N VAL A 136 -9.82 -5.92 30.65
CA VAL A 136 -8.40 -5.57 30.47
C VAL A 136 -7.61 -6.67 29.75
N GLN A 137 -7.07 -6.38 28.57
CA GLN A 137 -5.89 -7.08 28.07
C GLN A 137 -4.64 -6.37 28.62
N THR A 138 -4.04 -6.95 29.65
CA THR A 138 -2.73 -6.53 30.16
C THR A 138 -1.65 -7.08 29.23
N LYS A 139 -1.25 -6.33 28.20
CA LYS A 139 0.08 -6.47 27.55
C LYS A 139 0.38 -5.28 26.61
N GLU A 140 1.00 -4.27 27.21
CA GLU A 140 1.90 -3.22 26.68
C GLU A 140 1.69 -2.71 25.23
N THR A 141 0.84 -1.68 25.08
CA THR A 141 1.08 -0.56 24.14
C THR A 141 1.76 0.59 24.87
N ASN A 142 2.40 1.51 24.13
CA ASN A 142 2.82 2.79 24.72
C ASN A 142 1.59 3.69 24.94
N PRO A 143 1.51 4.45 26.05
CA PRO A 143 0.39 5.35 26.28
C PRO A 143 0.43 6.52 25.29
N LYS A 144 -0.71 6.88 24.72
CA LYS A 144 -0.86 8.03 23.82
C LYS A 144 -1.11 9.29 24.64
N ARG A 145 -0.47 10.38 24.24
CA ARG A 145 -0.60 11.71 24.88
C ARG A 145 -1.22 12.71 23.92
N TYR A 146 -2.42 13.18 24.24
CA TYR A 146 -3.12 14.26 23.54
C TYR A 146 -2.98 15.57 24.31
N THR A 147 -2.47 16.62 23.68
CA THR A 147 -2.05 17.84 24.40
C THR A 147 -2.62 19.11 23.80
N TYR A 148 -3.19 19.94 24.67
CA TYR A 148 -3.41 21.36 24.45
C TYR A 148 -2.24 22.18 24.99
N VAL A 149 -1.85 23.22 24.25
CA VAL A 149 -0.80 24.18 24.65
C VAL A 149 -1.46 25.53 24.85
N PHE A 150 -1.25 26.14 26.03
CA PHE A 150 -1.92 27.36 26.49
C PHE A 150 -0.91 28.38 27.04
N GLY A 151 -1.34 29.61 27.32
CA GLY A 151 -0.52 30.68 27.87
C GLY A 151 0.15 31.56 26.81
N ASP A 152 -0.49 31.75 25.66
CA ASP A 152 -0.11 32.73 24.64
C ASP A 152 -1.22 33.79 24.51
N ASN A 153 -0.90 35.04 24.82
CA ASN A 153 -1.85 36.14 24.76
C ASN A 153 -2.26 36.51 23.32
N ASP A 154 -1.48 36.07 22.32
CA ASP A 154 -1.74 36.34 20.91
C ASP A 154 -2.62 35.27 20.23
N GLU A 155 -2.93 34.17 20.94
CA GLU A 155 -3.74 33.06 20.43
C GLU A 155 -5.20 33.14 20.88
N THR A 156 -6.12 32.73 20.01
CA THR A 156 -7.58 32.79 20.28
C THR A 156 -8.13 31.54 20.96
N TYR A 157 -7.42 30.41 20.86
CA TYR A 157 -7.80 29.10 21.41
C TYR A 157 -9.19 28.60 21.05
N ARG A 158 -9.78 29.07 19.94
CA ARG A 158 -11.18 28.82 19.58
C ARG A 158 -11.56 27.34 19.56
N THR A 159 -10.74 26.49 18.93
CA THR A 159 -10.95 25.02 18.92
C THR A 159 -11.00 24.40 20.32
N ALA A 160 -10.09 24.81 21.21
CA ALA A 160 -10.08 24.30 22.59
C ALA A 160 -11.30 24.79 23.36
N ILE A 161 -11.69 26.05 23.15
CA ILE A 161 -12.90 26.63 23.76
C ILE A 161 -14.14 25.87 23.30
N ASP A 162 -14.31 25.65 21.99
CA ASP A 162 -15.47 24.96 21.43
C ASP A 162 -15.57 23.53 21.98
N ARG A 163 -14.47 22.77 22.01
CA ARG A 163 -14.44 21.40 22.52
C ARG A 163 -14.68 21.30 24.04
N PHE A 164 -14.16 22.24 24.82
CA PHE A 164 -14.42 22.28 26.27
C PHE A 164 -15.86 22.71 26.57
N GLN A 165 -16.46 23.59 25.74
CA GLN A 165 -17.89 23.92 25.83
C GLN A 165 -18.77 22.73 25.43
N GLU A 166 -18.39 21.98 24.40
CA GLU A 166 -19.08 20.74 24.04
C GLU A 166 -19.07 19.74 25.20
N LEU A 167 -17.94 19.60 25.92
CA LEU A 167 -17.86 18.79 27.14
C LEU A 167 -18.76 19.33 28.27
N ASP A 168 -18.74 20.64 28.52
CA ASP A 168 -19.60 21.29 29.54
C ASP A 168 -21.10 21.05 29.29
N ASN A 169 -21.50 21.03 28.01
CA ASN A 169 -22.88 20.77 27.60
C ASN A 169 -23.33 19.30 27.79
N LYS A 170 -22.45 18.39 28.24
CA LYS A 170 -22.76 16.97 28.46
C LYS A 170 -23.09 16.69 29.94
N PHE A 171 -24.29 16.19 30.20
CA PHE A 171 -24.73 15.80 31.55
C PHE A 171 -24.14 14.48 32.06
N GLN A 172 -23.65 13.61 31.17
CA GLN A 172 -23.06 12.31 31.52
C GLN A 172 -21.83 12.06 30.64
N ILE A 173 -20.69 12.56 31.09
CA ILE A 173 -19.43 12.44 30.35
C ILE A 173 -18.94 11.00 30.42
N LYS A 174 -18.80 10.38 29.25
CA LYS A 174 -18.16 9.07 29.06
C LYS A 174 -16.73 9.25 28.55
N VAL A 175 -15.95 8.17 28.56
CA VAL A 175 -14.58 8.20 27.99
C VAL A 175 -14.57 8.67 26.54
N LYS A 176 -15.57 8.28 25.74
CA LYS A 176 -15.69 8.69 24.34
C LYS A 176 -15.87 10.21 24.17
N ASP A 177 -16.59 10.89 25.06
CA ASP A 177 -16.75 12.35 24.99
C ASP A 177 -15.40 13.05 25.22
N ILE A 178 -14.60 12.56 26.18
CA ILE A 178 -13.24 13.06 26.42
C ILE A 178 -12.34 12.73 25.22
N GLN A 179 -12.46 11.53 24.66
CA GLN A 179 -11.71 11.14 23.46
C GLN A 179 -12.01 12.08 22.29
N GLU A 180 -13.29 12.37 22.00
CA GLU A 180 -13.71 13.29 20.93
C GLU A 180 -13.17 14.71 21.17
N ALA A 181 -13.22 15.19 22.42
CA ALA A 181 -12.65 16.49 22.78
C ALA A 181 -11.12 16.54 22.66
N PHE A 182 -10.43 15.40 22.68
CA PHE A 182 -8.97 15.34 22.52
C PHE A 182 -8.50 14.75 21.18
N ALA A 183 -9.43 14.36 20.28
CA ALA A 183 -9.12 13.70 19.01
C ALA A 183 -8.56 14.68 17.97
N VAL A 184 -7.41 14.35 17.37
CA VAL A 184 -6.78 15.17 16.32
C VAL A 184 -7.42 14.90 14.97
N GLU A 185 -7.77 13.64 14.69
CA GLU A 185 -8.30 13.18 13.40
C GLU A 185 -9.61 13.89 13.03
N ALA A 186 -10.44 14.19 14.03
CA ALA A 186 -11.67 14.96 13.86
C ALA A 186 -11.37 16.41 13.42
N LEU A 187 -10.36 17.06 14.03
CA LEU A 187 -9.90 18.40 13.64
C LEU A 187 -9.34 18.37 12.22
N SER A 188 -8.52 17.35 11.91
CA SER A 188 -7.89 17.23 10.61
C SER A 188 -8.88 17.07 9.49
N LYS A 189 -9.90 16.23 9.70
CA LYS A 189 -10.95 16.02 8.73
C LYS A 189 -11.80 17.28 8.50
N GLU A 190 -12.19 17.97 9.56
CA GLU A 190 -12.95 19.22 9.46
C GLU A 190 -12.17 20.29 8.66
N PHE A 191 -10.91 20.52 9.04
CA PHE A 191 -10.04 21.44 8.32
C PHE A 191 -9.90 21.06 6.84
N PHE A 192 -9.68 19.78 6.56
CA PHE A 192 -9.49 19.28 5.20
C PHE A 192 -10.73 19.47 4.33
N ASP A 193 -11.89 19.00 4.81
CA ASP A 193 -13.14 19.03 4.07
C ASP A 193 -13.48 20.49 3.71
N GLU A 194 -13.36 21.42 4.65
CA GLU A 194 -13.61 22.84 4.41
C GLU A 194 -12.55 23.49 3.50
N TYR A 195 -11.25 23.22 3.72
CA TYR A 195 -10.17 23.78 2.90
C TYR A 195 -10.29 23.36 1.43
N ARG A 196 -10.56 22.08 1.14
CA ARG A 196 -10.68 21.55 -0.21
C ARG A 196 -12.02 21.93 -0.86
N GLU A 197 -13.13 21.60 -0.20
CA GLU A 197 -14.46 21.69 -0.81
C GLU A 197 -14.96 23.14 -0.88
N THR A 198 -14.45 24.04 -0.02
CA THR A 198 -14.85 25.45 0.00
C THR A 198 -13.76 26.35 -0.55
N HIS A 199 -12.60 26.42 0.11
CA HIS A 199 -11.63 27.48 -0.20
C HIS A 199 -10.86 27.21 -1.50
N TYR A 200 -10.23 26.04 -1.65
CA TYR A 200 -9.55 25.65 -2.89
C TYR A 200 -10.50 25.68 -4.09
N ALA A 201 -11.70 25.11 -3.93
CA ALA A 201 -12.72 25.09 -4.96
C ALA A 201 -13.14 26.49 -5.42
N LYS A 202 -13.31 27.46 -4.50
CA LYS A 202 -13.63 28.87 -4.85
C LYS A 202 -12.55 29.53 -5.70
N PHE A 203 -11.26 29.33 -5.39
CA PHE A 203 -10.16 29.87 -6.19
C PHE A 203 -10.08 29.23 -7.59
N VAL A 204 -10.26 27.91 -7.68
CA VAL A 204 -10.31 27.20 -8.98
C VAL A 204 -11.50 27.69 -9.81
N LYS A 205 -12.70 27.73 -9.21
CA LYS A 205 -13.94 28.21 -9.85
C LYS A 205 -13.80 29.62 -10.39
N PHE A 206 -13.11 30.50 -9.66
CA PHE A 206 -12.84 31.86 -10.14
C PHE A 206 -11.99 31.85 -11.42
N LEU A 207 -10.87 31.11 -11.46
CA LEU A 207 -9.99 31.10 -12.63
C LEU A 207 -10.55 30.30 -13.82
N THR A 208 -11.05 29.10 -13.59
CA THR A 208 -11.43 28.15 -14.67
C THR A 208 -12.92 28.16 -15.00
N GLY A 209 -13.77 28.67 -14.10
CA GLY A 209 -15.23 28.58 -14.22
C GLY A 209 -15.81 27.21 -13.86
N GLU A 210 -14.99 26.29 -13.34
CA GLU A 210 -15.36 24.92 -13.02
C GLU A 210 -15.47 24.69 -11.52
N GLU A 211 -16.40 23.83 -11.11
CA GLU A 211 -16.63 23.46 -9.72
C GLU A 211 -16.64 21.95 -9.57
N PHE A 212 -16.09 21.48 -8.45
CA PHE A 212 -16.07 20.06 -8.13
C PHE A 212 -17.47 19.61 -7.70
N GLN A 213 -18.07 18.67 -8.44
CA GLN A 213 -19.33 18.04 -8.05
C GLN A 213 -19.16 16.53 -7.87
N LYS A 214 -19.75 16.01 -6.79
CA LYS A 214 -19.72 14.59 -6.47
C LYS A 214 -20.76 13.83 -7.29
N LYS A 215 -20.32 12.97 -8.22
CA LYS A 215 -21.15 11.97 -8.91
C LYS A 215 -20.83 10.57 -8.40
N GLY A 216 -21.68 10.06 -7.50
CA GLY A 216 -21.44 8.78 -6.82
C GLY A 216 -20.23 8.86 -5.89
N SER A 217 -19.18 8.08 -6.17
CA SER A 217 -17.92 8.10 -5.41
C SER A 217 -16.83 8.97 -6.03
N LYS A 218 -17.05 9.62 -7.18
CA LYS A 218 -16.06 10.45 -7.88
C LYS A 218 -16.42 11.94 -7.82
N TYR A 219 -15.42 12.81 -7.75
CA TYR A 219 -15.58 14.25 -8.00
C TYR A 219 -15.28 14.48 -9.48
N GLU A 220 -16.15 15.22 -10.16
CA GLU A 220 -15.94 15.66 -11.54
C GLU A 220 -15.99 17.19 -11.56
N LEU A 221 -15.08 17.80 -12.33
CA LEU A 221 -15.13 19.23 -12.61
C LEU A 221 -16.23 19.50 -13.62
N ILE A 222 -17.17 20.36 -13.25
CA ILE A 222 -18.29 20.75 -14.10
C ILE A 222 -18.23 22.25 -14.27
N LYS A 223 -18.37 22.71 -15.52
CA LYS A 223 -18.49 24.13 -15.82
C LYS A 223 -19.76 24.68 -15.17
N VAL A 224 -19.61 25.64 -14.28
CA VAL A 224 -20.72 26.31 -13.56
C VAL A 224 -20.82 27.79 -13.90
N GLN A 225 -19.72 28.40 -14.39
CA GLN A 225 -19.68 29.78 -14.84
C GLN A 225 -18.65 29.95 -15.97
N ASN A 226 -18.58 31.16 -16.54
CA ASN A 226 -17.51 31.50 -17.49
C ASN A 226 -16.18 31.66 -16.74
N ALA A 227 -15.08 31.30 -17.40
CA ALA A 227 -13.75 31.43 -16.83
C ALA A 227 -13.37 32.91 -16.69
N SER A 228 -12.45 33.19 -15.75
CA SER A 228 -11.90 34.53 -15.62
C SER A 228 -11.15 34.95 -16.91
N PRO A 229 -11.18 36.23 -17.30
CA PRO A 229 -10.34 36.75 -18.40
C PRO A 229 -8.85 36.42 -18.23
N PHE A 230 -8.40 36.21 -16.99
CA PHE A 230 -7.03 35.82 -16.68
C PHE A 230 -6.64 34.44 -17.24
N LEU A 231 -7.59 33.52 -17.44
CA LEU A 231 -7.29 32.24 -18.07
C LEU A 231 -6.70 32.44 -19.48
N ALA A 232 -7.26 33.40 -20.23
CA ALA A 232 -6.76 33.76 -21.55
C ALA A 232 -5.50 34.63 -21.49
N SER A 233 -5.46 35.67 -20.65
CA SER A 233 -4.36 36.64 -20.67
C SER A 233 -3.08 36.17 -19.97
N VAL A 234 -3.21 35.33 -18.94
CA VAL A 234 -2.09 34.86 -18.10
C VAL A 234 -1.64 33.46 -18.48
N PHE A 235 -2.58 32.53 -18.66
CA PHE A 235 -2.31 31.13 -18.98
C PHE A 235 -2.36 30.81 -20.49
N ASN A 236 -2.58 31.83 -21.34
CA ASN A 236 -2.62 31.72 -22.80
C ASN A 236 -3.64 30.70 -23.36
N GLY A 237 -4.69 30.35 -22.61
CA GLY A 237 -5.65 29.31 -22.99
C GLY A 237 -7.07 29.83 -23.24
N SER A 238 -7.83 29.08 -24.02
CA SER A 238 -9.29 29.29 -24.15
C SER A 238 -10.05 28.55 -23.04
N GLU A 239 -11.35 28.81 -22.88
CA GLU A 239 -12.19 28.05 -21.92
C GLU A 239 -12.28 26.53 -22.21
N ASN A 240 -11.85 26.09 -23.40
CA ASN A 240 -11.80 24.67 -23.78
C ASN A 240 -10.38 24.10 -23.73
N ASP A 241 -9.39 24.88 -23.29
CA ASP A 241 -8.00 24.47 -23.18
C ASP A 241 -7.74 23.83 -21.81
N GLU A 242 -7.67 22.50 -21.80
CA GLU A 242 -7.46 21.72 -20.56
C GLU A 242 -6.05 21.88 -19.99
N ASP A 243 -5.04 22.18 -20.81
CA ASP A 243 -3.69 22.43 -20.31
C ASP A 243 -3.65 23.76 -19.55
N ALA A 244 -4.27 24.82 -20.10
CA ALA A 244 -4.34 26.11 -19.42
C ALA A 244 -5.15 26.06 -18.12
N LYS A 245 -6.25 25.29 -18.09
CA LYS A 245 -6.99 25.05 -16.84
C LYS A 245 -6.17 24.26 -15.83
N ARG A 246 -5.39 23.28 -16.28
CA ARG A 246 -4.48 22.53 -15.40
C ARG A 246 -3.44 23.47 -14.79
N ASP A 247 -2.81 24.30 -15.60
CA ASP A 247 -1.81 25.26 -15.12
C ASP A 247 -2.42 26.27 -14.14
N ALA A 248 -3.66 26.71 -14.36
CA ALA A 248 -4.40 27.55 -13.42
C ALA A 248 -4.71 26.84 -12.09
N ARG A 249 -5.07 25.55 -12.12
CA ARG A 249 -5.27 24.74 -10.91
C ARG A 249 -3.96 24.54 -10.15
N ASP A 250 -2.86 24.31 -10.85
CA ASP A 250 -1.53 24.15 -10.25
C ASP A 250 -1.06 25.46 -9.61
N PHE A 251 -1.34 26.61 -10.25
CA PHE A 251 -1.13 27.92 -9.65
C PHE A 251 -1.94 28.09 -8.34
N CYS A 252 -3.24 27.77 -8.32
CA CYS A 252 -4.06 27.84 -7.11
C CYS A 252 -3.51 26.94 -5.99
N LYS A 253 -3.07 25.72 -6.32
CA LYS A 253 -2.44 24.79 -5.36
C LYS A 253 -1.20 25.42 -4.73
N LYS A 254 -0.32 25.99 -5.56
CA LYS A 254 0.91 26.66 -5.10
C LYS A 254 0.62 27.89 -4.25
N LEU A 255 -0.29 28.76 -4.68
CA LEU A 255 -0.69 29.98 -3.96
C LEU A 255 -1.20 29.64 -2.56
N LEU A 256 -2.15 28.72 -2.45
CA LEU A 256 -2.72 28.37 -1.16
C LEU A 256 -1.69 27.63 -0.28
N GLY A 257 -0.83 26.78 -0.86
CA GLY A 257 0.30 26.19 -0.14
C GLY A 257 1.30 27.20 0.40
N GLN A 258 1.60 28.27 -0.34
CA GLN A 258 2.42 29.39 0.12
C GLN A 258 1.79 30.11 1.30
N ILE A 259 0.48 30.38 1.24
CA ILE A 259 -0.25 31.04 2.33
C ILE A 259 -0.25 30.16 3.58
N VAL A 260 -0.60 28.89 3.44
CA VAL A 260 -0.62 27.92 4.54
C VAL A 260 0.75 27.83 5.20
N PHE A 261 1.82 27.80 4.41
CA PHE A 261 3.19 27.82 4.92
C PHE A 261 3.50 29.08 5.75
N LEU A 262 3.03 30.26 5.32
CA LEU A 262 3.17 31.48 6.11
C LEU A 262 2.37 31.45 7.41
N TYR A 263 1.22 30.78 7.44
CA TYR A 263 0.46 30.54 8.67
C TYR A 263 1.22 29.67 9.68
N PHE A 264 2.04 28.71 9.24
CA PHE A 264 2.95 27.99 10.13
C PHE A 264 4.12 28.87 10.60
N ILE A 265 4.72 29.66 9.69
CA ILE A 265 5.91 30.48 10.01
C ILE A 265 5.58 31.66 10.92
N GLN A 266 4.44 32.32 10.75
CA GLN A 266 4.06 33.45 11.61
C GLN A 266 4.03 33.06 13.09
N LYS A 267 3.72 31.80 13.43
CA LYS A 267 3.74 31.29 14.81
C LYS A 267 5.12 31.30 15.46
N LYS A 268 6.21 31.39 14.68
CA LYS A 268 7.57 31.63 15.18
C LYS A 268 7.83 33.10 15.54
N GLY A 269 6.90 34.02 15.23
CA GLY A 269 7.12 35.46 15.37
C GLY A 269 8.19 35.98 14.40
N TRP A 270 8.36 35.34 13.24
CA TRP A 270 9.37 35.74 12.25
C TRP A 270 8.86 36.73 11.21
N LEU A 271 7.54 36.80 11.01
CA LEU A 271 6.95 37.73 10.05
C LEU A 271 6.58 39.02 10.77
N GLY A 272 6.94 40.18 10.21
CA GLY A 272 6.61 41.46 10.81
C GLY A 272 7.42 41.81 12.07
N ALA A 273 8.63 41.27 12.23
CA ALA A 273 9.48 41.49 13.40
C ALA A 273 9.97 42.95 13.49
N THR A 274 10.26 43.39 14.71
CA THR A 274 10.75 44.76 14.97
C THR A 274 12.25 44.91 14.70
N ASN A 275 13.00 43.82 14.76
CA ASN A 275 14.43 43.77 14.50
C ASN A 275 14.84 42.40 13.91
N THR A 276 16.10 42.25 13.48
CA THR A 276 16.60 41.01 12.88
C THR A 276 17.03 39.96 13.90
N ASN A 277 16.84 40.20 15.20
CA ASN A 277 17.04 39.21 16.25
C ASN A 277 15.75 38.38 16.40
N TYR A 278 15.56 37.44 15.49
CA TYR A 278 14.37 36.59 15.45
C TYR A 278 14.25 35.58 16.60
N LYS A 279 15.31 35.40 17.42
CA LYS A 279 15.28 34.46 18.57
C LYS A 279 14.22 34.81 19.60
N GLU A 280 13.90 36.09 19.72
CA GLU A 280 12.92 36.60 20.68
C GLU A 280 11.48 36.43 20.18
N GLY A 281 11.28 36.00 18.92
CA GLY A 281 9.95 35.82 18.34
C GLY A 281 9.11 37.10 18.35
N ASN A 282 9.75 38.24 18.12
CA ASN A 282 9.19 39.59 18.29
C ASN A 282 8.39 40.13 17.09
N GLY A 283 7.95 39.24 16.20
CA GLY A 283 7.08 39.53 15.06
C GLY A 283 5.62 39.23 15.33
N ASP A 284 4.81 39.49 14.32
CA ASP A 284 3.36 39.36 14.37
C ASP A 284 2.96 37.90 14.13
N LYS A 285 2.42 37.24 15.16
CA LYS A 285 1.91 35.86 15.09
C LYS A 285 0.61 35.73 14.29
N ASN A 286 -0.01 36.86 13.91
CA ASN A 286 -1.19 36.98 13.07
C ASN A 286 -0.91 37.82 11.80
N PHE A 287 0.35 37.84 11.35
CA PHE A 287 0.86 38.71 10.29
C PHE A 287 0.00 38.72 9.03
N ILE A 288 -0.38 37.57 8.48
CA ILE A 288 -1.07 37.52 7.18
C ILE A 288 -2.45 38.21 7.23
N GLN A 289 -3.20 37.99 8.31
CA GLN A 289 -4.50 38.64 8.51
C GLN A 289 -4.34 40.16 8.70
N ASN A 290 -3.37 40.58 9.51
CA ASN A 290 -3.10 41.99 9.78
C ASN A 290 -2.58 42.70 8.52
N PHE A 291 -1.74 42.01 7.74
CA PHE A 291 -1.22 42.49 6.46
C PHE A 291 -2.34 42.69 5.43
N PHE A 292 -3.30 41.75 5.36
CA PHE A 292 -4.49 41.89 4.50
C PHE A 292 -5.38 43.07 4.91
N LYS A 293 -5.64 43.21 6.22
CA LYS A 293 -6.40 44.34 6.79
C LYS A 293 -5.75 45.69 6.45
N GLN A 294 -4.44 45.81 6.68
CA GLN A 294 -3.70 47.05 6.40
C GLN A 294 -3.62 47.36 4.90
N ALA A 295 -3.61 46.35 4.04
CA ALA A 295 -3.67 46.53 2.58
C ALA A 295 -5.04 47.03 2.08
N GLY A 296 -6.04 47.13 2.96
CA GLY A 296 -7.36 47.68 2.67
C GLY A 296 -8.35 46.67 2.10
N GLU A 297 -8.13 45.36 2.33
CA GLU A 297 -9.08 44.26 2.03
C GLU A 297 -9.71 44.34 0.63
N ASN A 298 -8.89 44.64 -0.37
CA ASN A 298 -9.33 44.87 -1.75
C ASN A 298 -8.68 43.89 -2.74
N ASP A 299 -9.23 43.85 -3.95
CA ASP A 299 -8.88 42.89 -4.99
C ASP A 299 -7.40 42.96 -5.43
N SER A 300 -6.73 44.10 -5.18
CA SER A 300 -5.32 44.30 -5.52
C SER A 300 -4.35 43.66 -4.52
N PHE A 301 -4.84 43.00 -3.46
CA PHE A 301 -4.01 42.42 -2.42
C PHE A 301 -2.95 41.45 -2.96
N TYR A 302 -3.34 40.49 -3.80
CA TYR A 302 -2.38 39.54 -4.36
C TYR A 302 -1.30 40.22 -5.23
N PRO A 303 -1.65 40.95 -6.31
CA PRO A 303 -0.66 41.46 -7.26
C PRO A 303 0.23 42.56 -6.69
N VAL A 304 -0.25 43.36 -5.72
CA VAL A 304 0.51 44.48 -5.14
C VAL A 304 1.32 44.06 -3.93
N TRP A 305 0.76 43.20 -3.07
CA TRP A 305 1.30 42.95 -1.73
C TRP A 305 1.77 41.51 -1.57
N LEU A 306 0.92 40.52 -1.83
CA LEU A 306 1.25 39.12 -1.55
C LEU A 306 2.31 38.56 -2.51
N SER A 307 2.25 38.92 -3.80
CA SER A 307 3.27 38.56 -4.80
C SER A 307 4.65 39.11 -4.42
N LYS A 308 4.71 40.37 -3.96
CA LYS A 308 5.94 41.01 -3.47
C LYS A 308 6.47 40.36 -2.20
N LEU A 309 5.58 39.96 -1.29
CA LEU A 309 5.94 39.21 -0.08
C LEU A 309 6.57 37.84 -0.45
N PHE A 310 6.00 37.13 -1.41
CA PHE A 310 6.56 35.85 -1.85
C PHE A 310 7.87 36.01 -2.61
N TYR A 311 7.85 36.75 -3.71
CA TYR A 311 8.89 36.66 -4.75
C TYR A 311 10.02 37.67 -4.58
N ASP A 312 9.73 38.84 -3.99
CA ASP A 312 10.71 39.93 -3.83
C ASP A 312 11.19 40.07 -2.39
N THR A 313 10.62 39.28 -1.48
CA THR A 313 10.87 39.35 -0.04
C THR A 313 11.38 38.03 0.51
N LEU A 314 10.54 37.00 0.57
CA LEU A 314 10.93 35.69 1.11
C LEU A 314 11.95 34.97 0.22
N ASN A 315 11.95 35.26 -1.08
CA ASN A 315 12.85 34.69 -2.08
C ASN A 315 14.08 35.58 -2.42
N GLN A 316 14.20 36.80 -1.89
CA GLN A 316 15.34 37.66 -2.19
C GLN A 316 16.01 38.20 -0.93
N LYS A 317 17.35 38.08 -0.87
CA LYS A 317 18.16 38.69 0.20
C LYS A 317 18.06 40.21 0.09
N ARG A 318 17.79 40.87 1.21
CA ARG A 318 17.64 42.33 1.31
C ARG A 318 18.48 42.88 2.45
N ASN A 319 18.73 44.18 2.44
CA ASN A 319 19.43 44.83 3.56
C ASN A 319 18.53 44.80 4.80
N ASN A 320 19.08 44.33 5.92
CA ASN A 320 18.42 44.27 7.23
C ASN A 320 17.01 43.64 7.22
N ASP A 321 16.69 42.75 6.27
CA ASP A 321 15.38 42.11 6.11
C ASP A 321 14.19 43.08 6.00
N ASP A 322 14.44 44.31 5.54
CA ASP A 322 13.43 45.37 5.48
C ASP A 322 12.27 45.03 4.54
N PHE A 323 11.04 45.15 5.04
CA PHE A 323 9.81 45.09 4.29
C PHE A 323 8.91 46.27 4.65
N THR A 324 8.45 47.03 3.65
CA THR A 324 7.54 48.16 3.85
C THR A 324 6.09 47.68 3.79
N MET A 325 5.37 47.83 4.90
CA MET A 325 3.95 47.54 5.04
C MET A 325 3.09 48.58 4.29
N PRO A 326 1.79 48.30 4.07
CA PRO A 326 0.89 49.21 3.36
C PRO A 326 0.74 50.60 3.96
N ASP A 327 0.90 50.72 5.28
CA ASP A 327 0.86 51.99 6.02
C ASP A 327 2.19 52.78 6.00
N GLY A 328 3.21 52.25 5.32
CA GLY A 328 4.54 52.84 5.23
C GLY A 328 5.48 52.45 6.37
N THR A 329 5.04 51.66 7.34
CA THR A 329 5.91 51.14 8.39
C THR A 329 6.91 50.12 7.82
N VAL A 330 8.13 50.11 8.34
CA VAL A 330 9.17 49.15 7.95
C VAL A 330 9.28 48.08 9.03
N VAL A 331 8.97 46.85 8.64
CA VAL A 331 9.08 45.65 9.49
C VAL A 331 10.14 44.71 8.94
N LYS A 332 10.51 43.69 9.72
CA LYS A 332 11.51 42.68 9.34
C LYS A 332 10.82 41.40 8.89
N ILE A 333 11.21 40.90 7.72
CA ILE A 333 10.76 39.62 7.18
C ILE A 333 11.98 38.85 6.65
N PRO A 334 12.23 37.62 7.14
CA PRO A 334 13.45 36.92 6.79
C PRO A 334 13.45 36.42 5.36
N TYR A 335 14.65 36.27 4.81
CA TYR A 335 14.89 35.53 3.59
C TYR A 335 14.87 34.01 3.85
N LEU A 336 14.02 33.28 3.13
CA LEU A 336 13.85 31.82 3.25
C LEU A 336 14.32 31.03 2.03
N ASN A 337 14.88 31.68 1.00
CA ASN A 337 15.28 31.05 -0.27
C ASN A 337 14.10 30.66 -1.18
N GLY A 338 14.41 30.44 -2.46
CA GLY A 338 13.43 30.31 -3.54
C GLY A 338 12.83 28.95 -3.77
N GLY A 339 12.68 28.09 -2.76
CA GLY A 339 11.97 26.82 -2.93
C GLY A 339 10.49 27.04 -3.28
N LEU A 340 9.64 27.04 -2.25
CA LEU A 340 8.20 27.29 -2.38
C LEU A 340 7.88 28.65 -3.04
N PHE A 341 8.74 29.65 -2.79
CA PHE A 341 8.57 31.03 -3.26
C PHE A 341 9.29 31.31 -4.59
N GLU A 342 9.57 30.27 -5.39
CA GLU A 342 10.06 30.47 -6.74
C GLU A 342 8.96 30.98 -7.67
N LYS A 343 9.28 32.03 -8.42
CA LYS A 343 8.38 32.59 -9.43
C LYS A 343 8.45 31.77 -10.70
N GLU A 344 7.31 31.23 -11.13
CA GLU A 344 7.22 30.40 -12.34
C GLU A 344 7.08 31.24 -13.61
N SER A 345 6.35 32.37 -13.52
CA SER A 345 6.10 33.27 -14.63
C SER A 345 5.89 34.69 -14.10
N GLU A 346 6.48 35.67 -14.77
CA GLU A 346 6.20 37.09 -14.52
C GLU A 346 4.75 37.46 -14.81
N LYS A 347 4.06 36.70 -15.69
CA LYS A 347 2.66 36.94 -15.99
C LYS A 347 1.74 36.76 -14.78
N PHE A 348 2.16 35.99 -13.79
CA PHE A 348 1.37 35.73 -12.60
C PHE A 348 1.22 36.98 -11.72
N ASP A 349 2.06 38.00 -11.87
CA ASP A 349 1.93 39.27 -11.14
C ASP A 349 0.67 40.06 -11.52
N PHE A 350 0.07 39.76 -12.67
CA PHE A 350 -1.11 40.48 -13.16
C PHE A 350 -2.43 39.85 -12.71
N LEU A 351 -2.39 38.74 -11.95
CA LEU A 351 -3.59 38.09 -11.44
C LEU A 351 -4.24 38.96 -10.37
N VAL A 352 -5.55 39.17 -10.48
CA VAL A 352 -6.36 39.93 -9.50
C VAL A 352 -7.45 39.00 -9.01
N PHE A 353 -7.58 38.85 -7.69
CA PHE A 353 -8.57 37.97 -7.06
C PHE A 353 -9.54 38.83 -6.24
N PRO A 354 -10.85 38.52 -6.24
CA PRO A 354 -11.81 39.17 -5.35
C PRO A 354 -11.36 39.07 -3.88
N SER A 355 -11.44 40.17 -3.13
CA SER A 355 -10.98 40.20 -1.73
C SER A 355 -11.77 39.25 -0.81
N GLU A 356 -13.02 38.95 -1.14
CA GLU A 356 -13.86 37.97 -0.44
C GLU A 356 -13.18 36.60 -0.36
N LEU A 357 -12.45 36.17 -1.40
CA LEU A 357 -11.76 34.88 -1.41
C LEU A 357 -10.68 34.79 -0.32
N PHE A 358 -9.94 35.88 -0.09
CA PHE A 358 -8.92 35.95 0.95
C PHE A 358 -9.53 36.16 2.32
N THR A 359 -10.60 36.94 2.42
CA THR A 359 -11.35 37.17 3.66
C THR A 359 -11.84 35.83 4.22
N ASP A 360 -12.58 35.07 3.41
CA ASP A 360 -13.08 33.75 3.77
C ASP A 360 -11.94 32.80 4.18
N LEU A 361 -10.85 32.78 3.42
CA LEU A 361 -9.70 31.90 3.68
C LEU A 361 -9.00 32.21 5.01
N PHE A 362 -8.78 33.49 5.32
CA PHE A 362 -8.08 33.88 6.53
C PHE A 362 -8.97 33.75 7.76
N GLU A 363 -10.27 34.06 7.66
CA GLU A 363 -11.23 33.76 8.72
C GLU A 363 -11.28 32.26 9.04
N PHE A 364 -11.28 31.42 7.99
CA PHE A 364 -11.17 29.97 8.13
C PHE A 364 -9.90 29.56 8.86
N PHE A 365 -8.71 29.97 8.40
CA PHE A 365 -7.46 29.59 9.07
C PHE A 365 -7.39 30.06 10.52
N ASN A 366 -7.90 31.25 10.84
CA ASN A 366 -7.90 31.78 12.21
C ASN A 366 -8.86 31.03 13.17
N ARG A 367 -9.74 30.16 12.67
CA ARG A 367 -10.52 29.22 13.52
C ARG A 367 -9.65 28.09 14.07
N PHE A 368 -8.53 27.79 13.43
CA PHE A 368 -7.66 26.67 13.78
C PHE A 368 -6.36 27.15 14.39
N ASN A 369 -5.90 26.43 15.41
CA ASN A 369 -4.55 26.63 15.93
C ASN A 369 -3.55 25.92 15.01
N PHE A 370 -2.57 26.64 14.48
CA PHE A 370 -1.48 26.06 13.69
C PHE A 370 -0.31 25.72 14.61
N THR A 371 0.11 24.46 14.60
CA THR A 371 1.32 24.02 15.30
C THR A 371 2.41 23.76 14.29
N ILE A 372 3.62 24.21 14.61
CA ILE A 372 4.80 23.82 13.84
C ILE A 372 5.17 22.35 14.13
N TYR A 373 4.82 21.80 15.29
CA TYR A 373 5.19 20.44 15.66
C TYR A 373 4.34 19.39 14.92
N GLU A 374 5.01 18.42 14.30
CA GLU A 374 4.35 17.26 13.69
C GLU A 374 3.99 16.22 14.76
N ASN A 375 2.81 15.61 14.62
CA ASN A 375 2.33 14.58 15.53
C ASN A 375 3.08 13.26 15.30
N SER A 376 3.25 12.48 16.35
CA SER A 376 3.74 11.09 16.29
C SER A 376 2.63 10.14 16.75
N PRO A 377 2.71 8.82 16.49
CA PRO A 377 1.73 7.87 17.00
C PRO A 377 1.51 7.94 18.52
N GLU A 378 2.54 8.33 19.27
CA GLU A 378 2.54 8.42 20.74
C GLU A 378 2.21 9.84 21.26
N GLU A 379 2.48 10.89 20.48
CA GLU A 379 2.31 12.30 20.89
C GLU A 379 1.50 13.10 19.88
N HIS A 380 0.32 13.55 20.32
CA HIS A 380 -0.64 14.28 19.51
C HIS A 380 -0.89 15.67 20.10
N THR A 381 -0.61 16.71 19.33
CA THR A 381 -0.94 18.10 19.62
C THR A 381 -2.26 18.42 18.91
N ILE A 382 -3.22 18.99 19.64
CA ILE A 382 -4.54 19.32 19.11
C ILE A 382 -4.45 20.67 18.38
N ALA A 383 -3.90 20.62 17.17
CA ALA A 383 -3.65 21.75 16.28
C ALA A 383 -3.45 21.24 14.85
N VAL A 384 -3.54 22.13 13.87
CA VAL A 384 -3.19 21.86 12.47
C VAL A 384 -1.67 21.74 12.37
N ASP A 385 -1.19 20.56 12.00
CA ASP A 385 0.24 20.25 11.90
C ASP A 385 0.74 20.17 10.44
N PRO A 386 2.06 20.12 10.20
CA PRO A 386 2.62 19.94 8.85
C PRO A 386 2.27 18.61 8.16
N GLU A 387 1.96 17.55 8.90
CA GLU A 387 1.59 16.24 8.33
C GLU A 387 0.22 16.31 7.65
N MET A 388 -0.72 17.03 8.26
CA MET A 388 -2.05 17.25 7.73
C MET A 388 -2.01 17.86 6.33
N LEU A 389 -0.97 18.63 5.99
CA LEU A 389 -0.76 19.12 4.62
C LEU A 389 -0.54 17.99 3.62
N GLY A 390 0.21 16.95 3.99
CA GLY A 390 0.40 15.76 3.17
C GLY A 390 -0.94 15.17 2.76
N HIS A 391 -1.81 14.90 3.74
CA HIS A 391 -3.18 14.42 3.51
C HIS A 391 -4.01 15.35 2.64
N ILE A 392 -3.99 16.65 2.95
CA ILE A 392 -4.79 17.65 2.25
C ILE A 392 -4.39 17.71 0.78
N PHE A 393 -3.08 17.82 0.52
CA PHE A 393 -2.60 17.99 -0.83
C PHE A 393 -2.60 16.67 -1.63
N GLU A 394 -2.38 15.50 -1.01
CA GLU A 394 -2.56 14.20 -1.67
C GLU A 394 -4.01 14.00 -2.13
N ASN A 395 -4.99 14.30 -1.28
CA ASN A 395 -6.41 14.21 -1.65
C ASN A 395 -6.84 15.29 -2.67
N LEU A 396 -6.11 16.39 -2.77
CA LEU A 396 -6.24 17.38 -3.86
C LEU A 396 -5.55 16.92 -5.16
N LEU A 397 -4.68 15.91 -5.11
CA LEU A 397 -4.11 15.20 -6.26
C LEU A 397 -4.97 13.98 -6.67
N GLU A 398 -5.78 13.44 -5.74
CA GLU A 398 -6.69 12.29 -5.93
C GLU A 398 -7.81 12.47 -6.97
N ASP A 399 -7.93 13.63 -7.63
CA ASP A 399 -8.82 13.83 -8.78
C ASP A 399 -8.50 12.86 -9.95
N ASN A 400 -7.37 12.13 -9.87
CA ASN A 400 -6.99 11.02 -10.74
C ASN A 400 -7.06 9.65 -10.03
N LYS A 401 -8.24 9.22 -9.59
CA LYS A 401 -8.47 7.88 -8.97
C LYS A 401 -7.90 6.68 -9.77
N ASP A 402 -7.57 6.88 -11.04
CA ASP A 402 -7.02 5.86 -11.92
C ASP A 402 -5.51 5.59 -11.69
N LYS A 403 -4.84 6.33 -10.80
CA LYS A 403 -3.37 6.25 -10.58
C LYS A 403 -2.92 5.51 -9.31
N GLY A 404 -3.84 5.15 -8.40
CA GLY A 404 -3.53 4.26 -7.27
C GLY A 404 -2.67 4.84 -6.13
N ALA A 405 -2.59 6.17 -5.99
CA ALA A 405 -1.96 6.83 -4.84
C ALA A 405 -2.93 6.83 -3.64
N PHE A 406 -2.48 6.35 -2.48
CA PHE A 406 -3.29 6.28 -1.26
C PHE A 406 -2.44 6.67 -0.04
N TYR A 407 -3.04 7.46 0.87
CA TYR A 407 -2.43 7.76 2.16
C TYR A 407 -2.14 6.48 2.94
N THR A 408 -0.94 6.39 3.51
CA THR A 408 -0.50 5.24 4.32
C THR A 408 -0.59 5.57 5.81
N PRO A 409 -1.31 4.76 6.63
CA PRO A 409 -1.45 4.99 8.08
C PRO A 409 -0.10 5.14 8.81
N LYS A 410 -0.07 5.99 9.83
CA LYS A 410 1.17 6.36 10.55
C LYS A 410 1.82 5.17 11.23
N GLU A 411 1.02 4.26 11.77
CA GLU A 411 1.43 3.05 12.46
C GLU A 411 2.17 2.12 11.49
N ILE A 412 1.69 2.03 10.24
CA ILE A 412 2.33 1.26 9.17
C ILE A 412 3.62 1.93 8.72
N VAL A 413 3.62 3.25 8.53
CA VAL A 413 4.83 4.00 8.17
C VAL A 413 5.90 3.82 9.26
N GLN A 414 5.54 4.01 10.53
CA GLN A 414 6.45 3.82 11.65
C GLN A 414 6.98 2.39 11.71
N TYR A 415 6.10 1.39 11.59
CA TYR A 415 6.51 -0.01 11.57
C TYR A 415 7.51 -0.32 10.45
N MET A 416 7.21 0.06 9.21
CA MET A 416 8.08 -0.22 8.06
C MET A 416 9.44 0.50 8.19
N THR A 417 9.44 1.75 8.65
CA THR A 417 10.68 2.52 8.84
C THR A 417 11.54 1.95 9.97
N GLN A 418 10.94 1.52 11.09
CA GLN A 418 11.65 0.85 12.18
C GLN A 418 12.23 -0.51 11.77
N GLU A 419 11.44 -1.39 11.14
CA GLU A 419 11.93 -2.70 10.70
C GLU A 419 13.05 -2.57 9.66
N SER A 420 12.95 -1.59 8.75
CA SER A 420 14.00 -1.29 7.76
C SER A 420 15.30 -0.81 8.42
N LEU A 421 15.22 0.10 9.40
CA LEU A 421 16.38 0.56 10.17
C LEU A 421 16.99 -0.55 11.01
N ILE A 422 16.16 -1.40 11.64
CA ILE A 422 16.63 -2.53 12.43
C ILE A 422 17.45 -3.48 11.55
N GLU A 423 16.92 -3.90 10.40
CA GLU A 423 17.65 -4.82 9.51
C GLU A 423 18.94 -4.19 8.96
N TYR A 424 18.92 -2.89 8.61
CA TYR A 424 20.12 -2.15 8.21
C TYR A 424 21.18 -2.15 9.32
N LEU A 425 20.82 -1.73 10.54
CA LEU A 425 21.76 -1.63 11.66
C LEU A 425 22.31 -3.00 12.08
N VAL A 426 21.46 -4.03 12.14
CA VAL A 426 21.87 -5.41 12.46
C VAL A 426 22.83 -5.95 11.41
N THR A 427 22.60 -5.66 10.13
CA THR A 427 23.48 -6.07 9.03
C THR A 427 24.90 -5.54 9.18
N HIS A 428 25.06 -4.34 9.75
CA HIS A 428 26.37 -3.70 9.91
C HIS A 428 27.03 -3.95 11.26
N LEU A 429 26.26 -4.09 12.36
CA LEU A 429 26.78 -4.29 13.72
C LEU A 429 26.87 -5.77 14.13
N GLY A 430 26.15 -6.66 13.44
CA GLY A 430 26.13 -8.10 13.68
C GLY A 430 24.96 -8.58 14.53
N ASP A 431 24.60 -9.85 14.35
CA ASP A 431 23.42 -10.48 14.98
C ASP A 431 23.45 -10.51 16.52
N ASN A 432 24.63 -10.45 17.13
CA ASN A 432 24.78 -10.39 18.59
C ASN A 432 24.22 -9.09 19.21
N THR A 433 24.06 -8.04 18.41
CA THR A 433 23.50 -6.74 18.85
C THR A 433 22.01 -6.60 18.57
N LYS A 434 21.40 -7.59 17.92
CA LYS A 434 20.04 -7.52 17.39
C LYS A 434 18.98 -7.15 18.42
N GLU A 435 18.97 -7.82 19.57
CA GLU A 435 17.98 -7.53 20.61
C GLU A 435 18.13 -6.10 21.14
N GLY A 436 19.37 -5.65 21.38
CA GLY A 436 19.64 -4.29 21.81
C GLY A 436 19.26 -3.24 20.76
N ILE A 437 19.50 -3.50 19.47
CA ILE A 437 19.06 -2.62 18.38
C ILE A 437 17.53 -2.56 18.30
N ILE A 438 16.82 -3.69 18.42
CA ILE A 438 15.35 -3.70 18.39
C ILE A 438 14.78 -2.85 19.54
N GLN A 439 15.28 -3.05 20.76
CA GLN A 439 14.86 -2.29 21.94
C GLN A 439 15.22 -0.80 21.79
N PHE A 440 16.38 -0.49 21.24
CA PHE A 440 16.79 0.90 21.04
C PHE A 440 15.98 1.59 19.95
N VAL A 441 15.71 0.93 18.82
CA VAL A 441 14.92 1.52 17.73
C VAL A 441 13.48 1.75 18.15
N LYS A 442 12.82 0.72 18.72
CA LYS A 442 11.38 0.76 19.04
C LYS A 442 11.05 1.47 20.34
N GLN A 443 11.91 1.36 21.36
CA GLN A 443 11.60 1.83 22.72
C GLN A 443 12.57 2.89 23.22
N LYS A 444 13.61 3.22 22.43
CA LYS A 444 14.71 4.11 22.82
C LYS A 444 15.43 3.63 24.09
N ASN A 445 15.39 2.32 24.37
CA ASN A 445 16.08 1.69 25.50
C ASN A 445 17.51 1.28 25.10
N LYS A 446 18.51 1.81 25.82
CA LYS A 446 19.93 1.53 25.58
C LYS A 446 20.54 0.41 26.43
N GLU A 447 19.81 -0.18 27.38
CA GLU A 447 20.39 -1.09 28.40
C GLU A 447 21.17 -2.26 27.82
N ALA A 448 20.75 -2.77 26.66
CA ALA A 448 21.40 -3.86 25.95
C ALA A 448 22.50 -3.41 24.96
N LEU A 449 22.86 -2.11 24.94
CA LEU A 449 23.90 -1.53 24.07
C LEU A 449 24.95 -0.78 24.89
N THR A 450 26.21 -0.98 24.52
CA THR A 450 27.35 -0.24 25.08
C THR A 450 27.51 1.13 24.43
N ASP A 451 28.18 2.08 25.11
CA ASP A 451 28.45 3.41 24.55
C ASP A 451 29.25 3.35 23.22
N THR A 452 30.17 2.39 23.09
CA THR A 452 30.89 2.15 21.82
C THR A 452 29.94 1.77 20.69
N GLN A 453 29.00 0.85 20.96
CA GLN A 453 27.99 0.46 19.98
C GLN A 453 27.05 1.61 19.64
N LEU A 454 26.71 2.48 20.59
CA LEU A 454 25.91 3.69 20.31
C LEU A 454 26.65 4.68 19.39
N ILE A 455 27.97 4.83 19.56
CA ILE A 455 28.79 5.67 18.68
C ILE A 455 28.86 5.07 17.26
N GLU A 456 29.05 3.76 17.13
CA GLU A 456 29.02 3.07 15.84
C GLU A 456 27.65 3.18 15.17
N LEU A 457 26.57 3.02 15.93
CA LEU A 457 25.20 3.21 15.47
C LEU A 457 25.00 4.63 14.94
N ASN A 458 25.44 5.66 15.68
CA ASN A 458 25.37 7.05 15.23
C ASN A 458 26.11 7.27 13.90
N ASN A 459 27.30 6.67 13.73
CA ASN A 459 28.07 6.75 12.48
C ASN A 459 27.36 6.06 11.29
N LEU A 460 26.61 4.99 11.53
CA LEU A 460 25.80 4.33 10.50
C LEU A 460 24.60 5.21 10.12
N LEU A 461 23.95 5.82 11.10
CA LEU A 461 22.85 6.78 10.89
C LEU A 461 23.29 8.04 10.11
N ASP A 462 24.57 8.44 10.18
CA ASP A 462 25.14 9.51 9.35
C ASP A 462 25.36 9.12 7.88
N LYS A 463 25.46 7.83 7.57
CA LYS A 463 25.89 7.31 6.26
C LYS A 463 24.79 6.66 5.45
N VAL A 464 23.72 6.20 6.10
CA VAL A 464 22.60 5.48 5.47
C VAL A 464 22.04 6.25 4.29
N LYS A 465 21.82 5.57 3.15
CA LYS A 465 21.20 6.10 1.94
C LYS A 465 19.83 5.45 1.73
N ILE A 466 18.80 6.29 1.69
CA ILE A 466 17.40 5.91 1.67
C ILE A 466 16.75 6.46 0.41
N CYS A 467 15.94 5.64 -0.26
CA CYS A 467 15.16 6.06 -1.42
C CYS A 467 13.69 5.64 -1.29
N ASP A 468 12.79 6.54 -1.69
CA ASP A 468 11.42 6.19 -2.05
C ASP A 468 11.19 6.43 -3.56
N PRO A 469 11.00 5.36 -4.37
CA PRO A 469 10.85 5.48 -5.82
C PRO A 469 9.45 5.95 -6.25
N ALA A 470 8.51 6.10 -5.33
CA ALA A 470 7.17 6.63 -5.54
C ALA A 470 6.77 7.49 -4.33
N ILE A 471 7.52 8.56 -4.12
CA ILE A 471 7.57 9.28 -2.83
C ILE A 471 6.22 9.86 -2.38
N GLY A 472 5.30 10.20 -3.28
CA GLY A 472 4.03 10.84 -2.89
C GLY A 472 4.27 12.10 -2.06
N SER A 473 3.53 12.30 -0.96
CA SER A 473 3.79 13.39 0.00
C SER A 473 5.03 13.19 0.88
N GLY A 474 5.80 12.13 0.70
CA GLY A 474 7.02 11.85 1.48
C GLY A 474 6.79 11.17 2.83
N ALA A 475 5.72 10.40 2.99
CA ALA A 475 5.39 9.72 4.25
C ALA A 475 6.55 8.85 4.79
N PHE A 476 7.15 7.97 3.97
CA PHE A 476 8.24 7.09 4.42
C PHE A 476 9.57 7.83 4.63
N PRO A 477 10.02 8.70 3.71
CA PRO A 477 11.20 9.53 3.97
C PRO A 477 11.09 10.43 5.20
N MET A 478 9.91 11.00 5.48
CA MET A 478 9.65 11.75 6.71
C MET A 478 9.67 10.85 7.94
N GLY A 479 9.06 9.67 7.88
CA GLY A 479 9.12 8.67 8.95
C GLY A 479 10.56 8.28 9.29
N LEU A 480 11.40 8.02 8.29
CA LEU A 480 12.83 7.74 8.49
C LEU A 480 13.59 8.94 9.04
N LEU A 481 13.32 10.16 8.56
CA LEU A 481 13.91 11.37 9.14
C LEU A 481 13.61 11.46 10.64
N HIS A 482 12.37 11.22 11.05
CA HIS A 482 11.97 11.28 12.46
C HIS A 482 12.61 10.16 13.30
N GLU A 483 12.59 8.92 12.82
CA GLU A 483 13.19 7.80 13.54
C GLU A 483 14.71 7.96 13.70
N ILE A 484 15.41 8.34 12.63
CA ILE A 484 16.85 8.61 12.68
C ILE A 484 17.14 9.77 13.62
N PHE A 485 16.38 10.87 13.52
CA PHE A 485 16.54 12.03 14.39
C PHE A 485 16.36 11.67 15.87
N ALA A 486 15.29 10.94 16.21
CA ALA A 486 15.00 10.51 17.58
C ALA A 486 16.10 9.58 18.14
N LEU A 487 16.64 8.69 17.32
CA LEU A 487 17.76 7.82 17.72
C LEU A 487 19.02 8.64 17.99
N LYS A 488 19.37 9.58 17.09
CA LYS A 488 20.56 10.43 17.28
C LYS A 488 20.40 11.36 18.49
N GLU A 489 19.19 11.85 18.74
CA GLU A 489 18.88 12.65 19.94
C GLU A 489 19.14 11.84 21.20
N ARG A 490 18.63 10.61 21.23
CA ARG A 490 18.84 9.69 22.35
C ARG A 490 20.32 9.37 22.55
N ILE A 491 21.07 9.10 21.49
CA ILE A 491 22.52 8.85 21.56
C ILE A 491 23.24 10.09 22.10
N ALA A 492 22.93 11.28 21.61
CA ALA A 492 23.57 12.52 22.06
C ALA A 492 23.32 12.78 23.56
N PHE A 493 22.10 12.50 24.05
CA PHE A 493 21.77 12.56 25.47
C PHE A 493 22.56 11.54 26.29
N ASP A 494 22.62 10.29 25.84
CA ASP A 494 23.25 9.20 26.58
C ASP A 494 24.79 9.26 26.59
N THR A 495 25.40 9.79 25.53
CA THR A 495 26.87 9.88 25.36
C THR A 495 27.43 11.27 25.68
N ASN A 496 26.58 12.22 26.06
CA ASN A 496 26.92 13.60 26.42
C ASN A 496 27.69 14.38 25.32
N ILE A 497 27.30 14.19 24.06
CA ILE A 497 27.88 14.92 22.92
C ILE A 497 27.49 16.41 23.05
N GLY A 498 28.48 17.27 23.32
CA GLY A 498 28.27 18.65 23.76
C GLY A 498 27.63 19.63 22.75
N ASN A 499 27.59 19.29 21.45
CA ASN A 499 27.05 20.15 20.39
C ASN A 499 25.86 19.48 19.67
N TRP A 500 24.69 19.51 20.30
CA TRP A 500 23.42 19.06 19.69
C TRP A 500 22.62 20.26 19.16
N ASN A 501 22.46 20.34 17.83
CA ASN A 501 21.55 21.30 17.19
C ASN A 501 20.57 20.55 16.26
N PRO A 502 19.30 20.39 16.67
CA PRO A 502 18.32 19.64 15.90
C PRO A 502 18.10 20.08 14.45
N ALA A 503 18.05 21.39 14.18
CA ALA A 503 17.88 21.87 12.81
C ALA A 503 19.06 21.42 11.94
N THR A 504 20.29 21.53 12.46
CA THR A 504 21.50 21.09 11.76
C THR A 504 21.56 19.57 11.61
N VAL A 505 21.10 18.80 12.60
CA VAL A 505 21.06 17.32 12.52
C VAL A 505 20.05 16.88 11.46
N LYS A 506 18.83 17.45 11.46
CA LYS A 506 17.81 17.18 10.45
C LYS A 506 18.26 17.58 9.05
N GLU A 507 18.87 18.76 8.91
CA GLU A 507 19.45 19.23 7.65
C GLU A 507 20.49 18.25 7.12
N ASN A 508 21.38 17.75 7.99
CA ASN A 508 22.36 16.74 7.63
C ASN A 508 21.72 15.43 7.17
N ILE A 509 20.70 14.93 7.88
CA ILE A 509 19.96 13.72 7.49
C ILE A 509 19.30 13.91 6.11
N ILE A 510 18.61 15.03 5.88
CA ILE A 510 17.98 15.33 4.58
C ILE A 510 19.04 15.44 3.48
N GLN A 511 20.15 16.13 3.75
CA GLN A 511 21.22 16.34 2.78
C GLN A 511 21.97 15.06 2.44
N ASN A 512 22.16 14.14 3.38
CA ASN A 512 23.05 13.01 3.19
C ASN A 512 22.30 11.69 3.00
N SER A 513 21.09 11.53 3.53
CA SER A 513 20.43 10.23 3.60
C SER A 513 19.19 10.11 2.73
N ILE A 514 18.43 11.19 2.54
CA ILE A 514 17.08 11.09 1.94
C ILE A 514 17.09 11.40 0.44
N TYR A 515 16.45 10.52 -0.32
CA TYR A 515 16.21 10.65 -1.76
C TYR A 515 14.80 10.16 -2.10
N GLY A 516 14.20 10.69 -3.16
CA GLY A 516 12.93 10.17 -3.67
C GLY A 516 12.54 10.71 -5.03
N VAL A 517 11.61 10.01 -5.67
CA VAL A 517 11.17 10.29 -7.04
C VAL A 517 9.67 10.15 -7.13
N ASP A 518 9.01 11.09 -7.79
CA ASP A 518 7.60 10.97 -8.17
C ASP A 518 7.39 11.46 -9.60
N ILE A 519 6.41 10.88 -10.30
CA ILE A 519 6.03 11.33 -11.64
C ILE A 519 5.26 12.65 -11.59
N GLU A 520 4.59 12.95 -10.48
CA GLU A 520 3.78 14.16 -10.32
C GLU A 520 4.57 15.28 -9.61
N LYS A 521 4.67 16.44 -10.26
CA LYS A 521 5.27 17.65 -9.67
C LYS A 521 4.59 18.05 -8.36
N GLY A 522 3.26 17.92 -8.28
CA GLY A 522 2.51 18.24 -7.08
C GLY A 522 2.94 17.41 -5.86
N ALA A 523 3.12 16.10 -6.02
CA ALA A 523 3.62 15.20 -4.97
C ALA A 523 5.01 15.62 -4.48
N VAL A 524 5.93 15.89 -5.43
CA VAL A 524 7.28 16.39 -5.12
C VAL A 524 7.23 17.72 -4.36
N ASP A 525 6.40 18.67 -4.78
CA ASP A 525 6.27 19.98 -4.13
C ASP A 525 5.78 19.83 -2.67
N ILE A 526 4.85 18.90 -2.40
CA ILE A 526 4.34 18.60 -1.06
C ILE A 526 5.41 17.95 -0.18
N ALA A 527 6.13 16.95 -0.70
CA ALA A 527 7.21 16.32 0.03
C ALA A 527 8.27 17.36 0.43
N GLN A 528 8.66 18.24 -0.51
CA GLN A 528 9.59 19.34 -0.23
C GLN A 528 9.06 20.30 0.85
N LEU A 529 7.78 20.66 0.78
CA LEU A 529 7.13 21.51 1.78
C LEU A 529 7.22 20.93 3.19
N ARG A 530 6.96 19.63 3.35
CA ARG A 530 7.05 18.93 4.63
C ARG A 530 8.46 18.90 5.18
N PHE A 531 9.47 18.65 4.33
CA PHE A 531 10.87 18.73 4.75
C PHE A 531 11.28 20.13 5.20
N TRP A 532 10.84 21.18 4.49
CA TRP A 532 11.11 22.56 4.90
C TRP A 532 10.45 22.91 6.24
N LEU A 533 9.20 22.52 6.45
CA LEU A 533 8.51 22.70 7.73
C LEU A 533 9.26 21.98 8.85
N SER A 534 9.65 20.72 8.67
CA SER A 534 10.39 19.96 9.68
C SER A 534 11.73 20.60 10.07
N LEU A 535 12.39 21.32 9.15
CA LEU A 535 13.60 22.11 9.44
C LEU A 535 13.31 23.39 10.23
N ILE A 536 12.27 24.13 9.83
CA ILE A 536 11.87 25.40 10.48
C ILE A 536 11.45 25.18 11.93
N VAL A 537 10.76 24.07 12.21
CA VAL A 537 10.31 23.70 13.56
C VAL A 537 11.43 23.78 14.57
N ASP A 538 12.60 23.27 14.20
CA ASP A 538 13.75 23.17 15.09
C ASP A 538 14.73 24.34 14.93
N ALA A 539 14.47 25.28 14.04
CA ALA A 539 15.29 26.47 13.88
C ALA A 539 14.90 27.54 14.92
N GLU A 540 15.91 28.09 15.59
CA GLU A 540 15.77 29.23 16.53
C GLU A 540 15.78 30.56 15.79
N GLU A 541 16.51 30.62 14.69
CA GLU A 541 16.60 31.78 13.79
C GLU A 541 16.29 31.32 12.37
N PRO A 542 15.72 32.20 11.54
CA PRO A 542 15.44 31.89 10.14
C PRO A 542 16.75 31.60 9.41
N LYS A 543 16.79 30.45 8.74
CA LYS A 543 17.86 30.06 7.83
C LYS A 543 17.29 29.92 6.42
N PRO A 544 18.09 30.21 5.39
CA PRO A 544 17.70 29.90 4.02
C PRO A 544 17.33 28.43 3.90
N LEU A 545 16.17 28.14 3.32
CA LEU A 545 15.74 26.77 3.10
C LEU A 545 16.65 26.08 2.09
N PRO A 546 16.99 24.80 2.31
CA PRO A 546 17.82 24.07 1.37
C PRO A 546 17.04 23.78 0.08
N ASN A 547 17.77 23.70 -1.03
CA ASN A 547 17.20 23.36 -2.32
C ASN A 547 17.16 21.83 -2.50
N LEU A 548 15.95 21.27 -2.61
CA LEU A 548 15.72 19.82 -2.60
C LEU A 548 15.58 19.19 -4.01
N ALA A 549 15.66 19.98 -5.08
CA ALA A 549 15.35 19.54 -6.46
C ALA A 549 16.21 18.38 -7.01
N TYR A 550 17.38 18.11 -6.41
CA TYR A 550 18.25 16.97 -6.76
C TYR A 550 18.26 15.87 -5.70
N LYS A 551 17.32 15.94 -4.77
CA LYS A 551 17.04 14.91 -3.75
C LYS A 551 15.66 14.31 -3.97
N ILE A 552 14.68 15.18 -4.19
CA ILE A 552 13.30 14.85 -4.47
C ILE A 552 13.02 15.31 -5.90
N VAL A 553 12.97 14.36 -6.82
CA VAL A 553 13.04 14.61 -8.26
C VAL A 553 11.70 14.28 -8.92
N VAL A 554 11.26 15.14 -9.83
CA VAL A 554 10.13 14.82 -10.72
C VAL A 554 10.65 13.92 -11.84
N GLY A 555 10.20 12.67 -11.88
CA GLY A 555 10.72 11.66 -12.79
C GLY A 555 9.86 10.41 -12.86
N ASN A 556 9.97 9.66 -13.96
CA ASN A 556 9.37 8.34 -14.06
C ASN A 556 10.40 7.29 -13.60
N SER A 557 10.17 6.71 -12.43
CA SER A 557 11.07 5.72 -11.81
C SER A 557 11.24 4.44 -12.62
N LEU A 558 10.30 4.11 -13.51
CA LEU A 558 10.33 2.89 -14.32
C LEU A 558 10.98 3.09 -15.69
N VAL A 559 10.90 4.29 -16.27
CA VAL A 559 11.30 4.54 -17.66
C VAL A 559 11.97 5.90 -17.81
N GLY A 560 13.22 5.91 -18.29
CA GLY A 560 13.90 7.13 -18.72
C GLY A 560 13.29 7.67 -20.01
N LYS A 561 12.34 8.61 -19.92
CA LYS A 561 11.75 9.28 -21.09
C LYS A 561 12.32 10.68 -21.27
N PHE A 562 12.44 11.09 -22.52
CA PHE A 562 12.73 12.48 -22.88
C PHE A 562 11.77 12.86 -24.00
N GLU A 563 10.87 13.81 -23.69
CA GLU A 563 9.67 14.06 -24.49
C GLU A 563 8.88 12.74 -24.73
N ASN A 564 8.68 12.35 -25.97
CA ASN A 564 7.95 11.13 -26.35
C ASN A 564 8.88 9.95 -26.68
N GLU A 565 10.20 10.11 -26.53
CA GLU A 565 11.18 9.06 -26.85
C GLU A 565 11.69 8.42 -25.55
N ILE A 566 11.84 7.10 -25.56
CA ILE A 566 12.44 6.35 -24.46
C ILE A 566 13.94 6.36 -24.68
N ILE A 567 14.68 6.82 -23.68
CA ILE A 567 16.13 6.82 -23.66
C ILE A 567 16.57 5.89 -22.53
N GLU A 568 17.00 4.69 -22.91
CA GLU A 568 17.71 3.82 -21.97
C GLU A 568 19.20 4.01 -22.17
N ILE A 569 19.87 4.47 -21.11
CA ILE A 569 21.28 4.85 -21.18
C ILE A 569 22.11 3.73 -20.57
N ASP A 570 22.96 3.11 -21.40
CA ASP A 570 23.91 2.15 -20.90
C ASP A 570 25.14 2.84 -20.30
N TRP A 571 25.20 2.86 -18.97
CA TRP A 571 26.32 3.42 -18.20
C TRP A 571 27.43 2.39 -17.89
N SER A 572 27.37 1.18 -18.46
CA SER A 572 28.37 0.13 -18.20
C SER A 572 29.76 0.49 -18.72
N THR A 573 30.78 -0.09 -18.10
CA THR A 573 32.20 0.09 -18.43
C THR A 573 32.76 -1.02 -19.32
N ASP A 574 31.94 -1.98 -19.75
CA ASP A 574 32.37 -3.24 -20.38
C ASP A 574 32.74 -3.15 -21.86
N ASP A 575 32.83 -1.94 -22.43
CA ASP A 575 33.32 -1.68 -23.80
C ASP A 575 34.85 -1.89 -23.89
N THR A 576 35.30 -3.11 -23.61
CA THR A 576 36.68 -3.61 -23.76
C THR A 576 37.13 -3.74 -25.22
N SER A 577 36.30 -3.36 -26.19
CA SER A 577 36.56 -3.50 -27.63
C SER A 577 37.18 -2.24 -28.29
N ALA A 578 37.54 -1.20 -27.53
CA ALA A 578 37.92 0.10 -28.11
C ALA A 578 39.19 0.80 -27.56
N GLY A 579 40.29 0.06 -27.29
CA GLY A 579 41.66 0.62 -27.20
C GLY A 579 41.87 1.85 -26.28
N LEU A 580 42.93 2.64 -26.53
CA LEU A 580 43.27 3.87 -25.76
C LEU A 580 42.15 4.94 -25.80
N PHE A 581 41.39 5.00 -26.90
CA PHE A 581 40.34 6.00 -27.13
C PHE A 581 39.13 5.83 -26.21
N ALA A 582 38.76 4.59 -25.84
CA ALA A 582 37.68 4.35 -24.89
C ALA A 582 38.03 4.81 -23.47
N GLN A 583 39.30 4.66 -23.08
CA GLN A 583 39.78 5.06 -21.75
C GLN A 583 39.68 6.58 -21.54
N ASP A 584 40.02 7.37 -22.57
CA ASP A 584 39.92 8.83 -22.52
C ASP A 584 38.45 9.29 -22.39
N ILE A 585 37.54 8.64 -23.12
CA ILE A 585 36.09 8.92 -23.03
C ILE A 585 35.54 8.56 -21.64
N ILE A 586 35.96 7.42 -21.07
CA ILE A 586 35.54 7.01 -19.72
C ILE A 586 36.05 7.99 -18.66
N ASN A 587 37.33 8.41 -18.75
CA ASN A 587 37.91 9.39 -17.84
C ASN A 587 37.19 10.75 -17.91
N GLU A 588 36.86 11.20 -19.13
CA GLU A 588 36.10 12.43 -19.34
C GLU A 588 34.68 12.33 -18.75
N LYS A 589 33.98 11.22 -18.98
CA LYS A 589 32.66 10.94 -18.37
C LYS A 589 32.72 10.94 -16.84
N SER A 590 33.74 10.28 -16.26
CA SER A 590 33.96 10.28 -14.81
C SER A 590 34.11 11.69 -14.26
N LYS A 591 34.91 12.52 -14.95
CA LYS A 591 35.09 13.92 -14.56
C LYS A 591 33.78 14.71 -14.63
N LEU A 592 32.98 14.53 -15.70
CA LEU A 592 31.69 15.20 -15.85
C LEU A 592 30.70 14.79 -14.76
N LEU A 593 30.55 13.49 -14.50
CA LEU A 593 29.63 12.97 -13.47
C LEU A 593 30.02 13.42 -12.06
N LYS A 594 31.32 13.40 -11.73
CA LYS A 594 31.83 13.95 -10.46
C LYS A 594 31.52 15.44 -10.34
N THR A 595 31.73 16.19 -11.43
CA THR A 595 31.39 17.63 -11.47
C THR A 595 29.90 17.87 -11.29
N ILE A 596 29.04 17.05 -11.90
CA ILE A 596 27.58 17.10 -11.71
C ILE A 596 27.24 16.88 -10.24
N SER A 597 27.75 15.81 -9.61
CA SER A 597 27.49 15.53 -8.19
C SER A 597 27.96 16.66 -7.27
N ASP A 598 29.17 17.19 -7.49
CA ASP A 598 29.72 18.28 -6.67
C ASP A 598 28.88 19.55 -6.80
N LYS A 599 28.39 19.87 -8.01
CA LYS A 599 27.48 20.99 -8.24
C LYS A 599 26.10 20.76 -7.66
N GLN A 600 25.57 19.53 -7.70
CA GLN A 600 24.31 19.18 -7.02
C GLN A 600 24.42 19.37 -5.50
N LYS A 601 25.56 19.01 -4.89
CA LYS A 601 25.83 19.29 -3.46
C LYS A 601 25.91 20.79 -3.17
N GLN A 602 26.58 21.57 -4.01
CA GLN A 602 26.63 23.03 -3.88
C GLN A 602 25.24 23.67 -4.04
N PHE A 603 24.39 23.10 -4.91
CA PHE A 603 23.04 23.59 -5.13
C PHE A 603 22.19 23.52 -3.86
N PHE A 604 22.40 22.54 -2.98
CA PHE A 604 21.62 22.37 -1.74
C PHE A 604 21.57 23.63 -0.88
N THR A 605 22.67 24.39 -0.76
CA THR A 605 22.76 25.61 0.05
C THR A 605 22.83 26.91 -0.78
N ALA A 606 22.68 26.83 -2.10
CA ALA A 606 22.79 27.98 -2.99
C ALA A 606 21.66 29.00 -2.77
N ASP A 607 22.02 30.30 -2.81
CA ASP A 607 21.04 31.39 -2.84
C ASP A 607 20.49 31.65 -4.24
N ALA A 608 19.44 32.47 -4.37
CA ALA A 608 18.72 32.69 -5.62
C ALA A 608 19.62 33.01 -6.84
N THR A 609 20.67 33.83 -6.65
CA THR A 609 21.59 34.23 -7.71
C THR A 609 22.48 33.08 -8.16
N HIS A 610 23.11 32.36 -7.21
CA HIS A 610 23.98 31.22 -7.54
C HIS A 610 23.16 30.00 -7.99
N LYS A 611 21.94 29.83 -7.48
CA LYS A 611 21.02 28.73 -7.80
C LYS A 611 20.68 28.70 -9.28
N THR A 612 20.36 29.85 -9.88
CA THR A 612 20.02 29.94 -11.30
C THR A 612 21.21 29.56 -12.19
N ALA A 613 22.41 30.03 -11.84
CA ALA A 613 23.65 29.68 -12.54
C ALA A 613 23.95 28.18 -12.42
N LEU A 614 23.93 27.62 -11.20
CA LEU A 614 24.17 26.20 -10.96
C LEU A 614 23.14 25.31 -11.66
N LYS A 615 21.85 25.66 -11.66
CA LYS A 615 20.81 24.91 -12.37
C LYS A 615 21.10 24.84 -13.87
N LYS A 616 21.53 25.96 -14.47
CA LYS A 616 21.94 26.02 -15.87
C LYS A 616 23.19 25.19 -16.14
N GLU A 617 24.22 25.30 -15.29
CA GLU A 617 25.46 24.54 -15.42
C GLU A 617 25.22 23.03 -15.30
N ILE A 618 24.44 22.58 -14.30
CA ILE A 618 24.07 21.17 -14.11
C ILE A 618 23.28 20.67 -15.33
N ARG A 619 22.32 21.45 -15.81
CA ARG A 619 21.56 21.14 -17.03
C ARG A 619 22.49 20.95 -18.22
N ASP A 620 23.39 21.90 -18.47
CA ASP A 620 24.27 21.88 -19.64
C ASP A 620 25.26 20.70 -19.56
N LEU A 621 25.76 20.37 -18.35
CA LEU A 621 26.58 19.19 -18.11
C LEU A 621 25.80 17.87 -18.35
N LYS A 622 24.54 17.79 -17.90
CA LYS A 622 23.67 16.63 -18.17
C LYS A 622 23.41 16.47 -19.67
N LEU A 623 23.13 17.54 -20.39
CA LEU A 623 22.95 17.51 -21.85
C LEU A 623 24.25 17.11 -22.57
N ASP A 624 25.42 17.56 -22.07
CA ASP A 624 26.71 17.21 -22.64
C ASP A 624 27.02 15.72 -22.51
N ILE A 625 26.90 15.18 -21.31
CA ILE A 625 27.18 13.76 -21.07
C ILE A 625 26.19 12.85 -21.82
N LEU A 626 24.91 13.23 -21.90
CA LEU A 626 23.91 12.48 -22.65
C LEU A 626 24.19 12.47 -24.15
N SER A 627 24.51 13.63 -24.73
CA SER A 627 24.86 13.71 -26.16
C SER A 627 26.08 12.86 -26.49
N LYS A 628 27.11 12.89 -25.63
CA LYS A 628 28.32 12.05 -25.76
C LYS A 628 27.99 10.56 -25.64
N GLN A 629 27.14 10.19 -24.68
CA GLN A 629 26.73 8.82 -24.46
C GLN A 629 25.90 8.26 -25.62
N LEU A 630 24.94 9.03 -26.12
CA LEU A 630 24.17 8.66 -27.32
C LEU A 630 25.06 8.52 -28.55
N ALA A 631 26.04 9.42 -28.73
CA ALA A 631 27.00 9.31 -29.82
C ALA A 631 27.83 8.02 -29.74
N LEU A 632 28.24 7.61 -28.53
CA LEU A 632 28.92 6.34 -28.30
C LEU A 632 28.01 5.16 -28.65
N MET A 633 26.78 5.13 -28.13
CA MET A 633 25.82 4.04 -28.40
C MET A 633 25.51 3.91 -29.89
N ILE A 634 25.35 5.02 -30.62
CA ILE A 634 25.18 5.01 -32.08
C ILE A 634 26.40 4.40 -32.79
N ALA A 635 27.60 4.70 -32.30
CA ALA A 635 28.85 4.19 -32.90
C ALA A 635 29.10 2.70 -32.58
N THR A 636 28.79 2.25 -31.36
CA THR A 636 29.11 0.88 -30.89
C THR A 636 27.97 -0.10 -31.09
N LYS A 637 26.72 0.33 -30.86
CA LYS A 637 25.51 -0.52 -30.91
C LYS A 637 24.60 -0.24 -32.10
N GLY A 638 24.78 0.90 -32.78
CA GLY A 638 23.91 1.34 -33.86
C GLY A 638 23.96 0.44 -35.10
N TYR A 639 22.83 0.35 -35.81
CA TYR A 639 22.71 -0.44 -37.03
C TYR A 639 22.79 0.45 -38.29
N GLN A 640 23.77 0.18 -39.16
CA GLN A 640 23.88 0.82 -40.47
C GLN A 640 23.16 -0.01 -41.56
N LYS A 641 22.15 0.59 -42.19
CA LYS A 641 21.38 -0.06 -43.25
C LYS A 641 22.23 -0.26 -44.51
N GLN A 642 22.41 -1.52 -44.93
CA GLN A 642 23.04 -1.85 -46.21
C GLN A 642 22.07 -1.60 -47.37
N THR A 643 22.55 -0.91 -48.41
CA THR A 643 21.76 -0.53 -49.59
C THR A 643 21.29 -1.77 -50.35
N GLY A 644 19.98 -1.87 -50.64
CA GLY A 644 19.40 -2.91 -51.50
C GLY A 644 18.95 -4.22 -50.83
N LYS A 645 19.10 -4.39 -49.51
CA LYS A 645 18.66 -5.59 -48.77
C LYS A 645 17.41 -5.32 -47.92
N LYS A 646 16.44 -6.24 -47.94
CA LYS A 646 15.28 -6.22 -47.03
C LYS A 646 15.75 -6.60 -45.61
N LEU A 647 15.41 -5.76 -44.63
CA LEU A 647 15.74 -5.98 -43.22
C LEU A 647 14.91 -7.13 -42.66
N THR A 648 15.51 -7.96 -41.81
CA THR A 648 14.78 -8.89 -40.94
C THR A 648 14.05 -8.13 -39.83
N LYS A 649 13.12 -8.77 -39.11
CA LYS A 649 12.39 -8.16 -37.99
C LYS A 649 13.36 -7.59 -36.93
N LYS A 650 14.35 -8.39 -36.52
CA LYS A 650 15.37 -8.01 -35.53
C LYS A 650 16.27 -6.86 -36.00
N GLU A 651 16.63 -6.83 -37.29
CA GLU A 651 17.40 -5.71 -37.85
C GLU A 651 16.56 -4.44 -38.00
N THR A 652 15.25 -4.58 -38.25
CA THR A 652 14.32 -3.44 -38.30
C THR A 652 14.17 -2.80 -36.92
N GLU A 653 14.02 -3.60 -35.86
CA GLU A 653 13.95 -3.13 -34.47
C GLU A 653 15.22 -2.36 -34.09
N LYS A 654 16.41 -2.95 -34.29
CA LYS A 654 17.69 -2.27 -34.02
C LYS A 654 17.89 -0.99 -34.83
N TRP A 655 17.46 -0.98 -36.09
CA TRP A 655 17.55 0.22 -36.92
C TRP A 655 16.63 1.34 -36.40
N LEU A 656 15.38 1.01 -36.03
CA LEU A 656 14.44 1.97 -35.44
C LEU A 656 14.97 2.57 -34.14
N GLU A 657 15.55 1.73 -33.27
CA GLU A 657 16.22 2.14 -32.04
C GLU A 657 17.38 3.11 -32.32
N THR A 658 18.25 2.78 -33.29
CA THR A 658 19.35 3.66 -33.71
C THR A 658 18.85 5.00 -34.23
N GLN A 659 17.76 5.02 -35.01
CA GLN A 659 17.14 6.28 -35.46
C GLN A 659 16.55 7.08 -34.29
N GLY A 660 15.99 6.41 -33.29
CA GLY A 660 15.53 7.04 -32.04
C GLY A 660 16.67 7.75 -31.31
N TRP A 661 17.82 7.09 -31.16
CA TRP A 661 19.01 7.70 -30.55
C TRP A 661 19.51 8.93 -31.33
N ILE A 662 19.55 8.85 -32.67
CA ILE A 662 19.97 9.98 -33.53
C ILE A 662 19.05 11.18 -33.35
N ARG A 663 17.72 10.97 -33.45
CA ARG A 663 16.72 12.04 -33.25
C ARG A 663 16.84 12.67 -31.86
N THR A 664 17.02 11.83 -30.85
CA THR A 664 17.19 12.26 -29.46
C THR A 664 18.43 13.13 -29.30
N LYS A 665 19.56 12.70 -29.87
CA LYS A 665 20.80 13.47 -29.85
C LYS A 665 20.63 14.84 -30.53
N GLU A 666 19.99 14.88 -31.70
CA GLU A 666 19.68 16.15 -32.40
C GLU A 666 18.83 17.09 -31.53
N LYS A 667 17.80 16.57 -30.87
CA LYS A 667 16.97 17.35 -29.94
C LYS A 667 17.75 17.87 -28.74
N ILE A 668 18.64 17.06 -28.16
CA ILE A 668 19.53 17.48 -27.06
C ILE A 668 20.44 18.62 -27.50
N GLU A 669 21.03 18.54 -28.69
CA GLU A 669 21.87 19.62 -29.23
C GLU A 669 21.06 20.91 -29.49
N ILE A 670 19.81 20.80 -29.94
CA ILE A 670 18.91 21.95 -30.07
C ILE A 670 18.58 22.54 -28.69
N LEU A 671 18.30 21.71 -27.68
CA LEU A 671 18.02 22.16 -26.32
C LEU A 671 19.21 22.92 -25.72
N LYS A 672 20.44 22.46 -25.94
CA LYS A 672 21.64 23.17 -25.48
C LYS A 672 21.66 24.63 -25.93
N LEU A 673 21.11 24.95 -27.11
CA LEU A 673 21.12 26.30 -27.69
C LEU A 673 20.01 27.22 -27.17
N ASN A 674 18.92 26.71 -26.59
CA ASN A 674 17.70 27.51 -26.34
C ASN A 674 17.30 27.68 -24.86
N ASN A 675 18.17 27.31 -23.90
CA ASN A 675 17.96 27.40 -22.44
C ASN A 675 16.63 26.80 -21.93
N LYS A 676 15.88 26.04 -22.73
CA LYS A 676 14.60 25.43 -22.29
C LYS A 676 14.84 24.38 -21.19
N PRO A 677 13.88 24.14 -20.29
CA PRO A 677 13.99 23.11 -19.26
C PRO A 677 14.34 21.74 -19.85
N PHE A 678 15.19 20.98 -19.14
CA PHE A 678 15.54 19.62 -19.49
C PHE A 678 14.75 18.66 -18.60
N ASN A 679 13.67 18.09 -19.14
CA ASN A 679 12.76 17.21 -18.43
C ASN A 679 13.04 15.76 -18.83
N HIS A 680 13.99 15.15 -18.12
CA HIS A 680 14.37 13.75 -18.24
C HIS A 680 14.92 13.31 -16.89
N PHE A 681 14.53 12.10 -16.48
CA PHE A 681 15.04 11.45 -15.29
C PHE A 681 15.70 10.14 -15.67
N ASP A 682 16.92 9.94 -15.17
CA ASP A 682 17.65 8.68 -15.21
C ASP A 682 18.37 8.49 -13.87
N TRP A 683 18.12 7.36 -13.21
CA TRP A 683 18.64 7.06 -11.88
C TRP A 683 20.16 7.29 -11.76
N ARG A 684 20.95 6.86 -12.75
CA ARG A 684 22.43 6.95 -12.73
C ARG A 684 22.96 8.33 -13.13
N LEU A 685 22.15 9.16 -13.79
CA LEU A 685 22.47 10.55 -14.12
C LEU A 685 22.03 11.55 -13.05
N ASP A 686 20.87 11.31 -12.44
CA ASP A 686 20.26 12.19 -11.46
C ASP A 686 20.83 11.98 -10.05
N PHE A 687 21.21 10.75 -9.71
CA PHE A 687 21.89 10.41 -8.44
C PHE A 687 23.27 9.78 -8.69
N PRO A 688 24.20 10.51 -9.35
CA PRO A 688 25.46 9.94 -9.76
C PRO A 688 26.37 9.55 -8.59
N GLU A 689 26.29 10.22 -7.42
CA GLU A 689 27.10 9.83 -6.26
C GLU A 689 26.70 8.50 -5.61
N ILE A 690 25.53 7.97 -5.94
CA ILE A 690 25.00 6.75 -5.34
C ILE A 690 24.97 5.61 -6.35
N LEU A 691 24.52 5.90 -7.57
CA LEU A 691 24.12 4.85 -8.51
C LEU A 691 25.06 4.71 -9.70
N ASN A 692 25.94 5.70 -9.94
CA ASN A 692 26.81 5.66 -11.11
C ASN A 692 28.13 4.93 -10.78
N PRO A 693 28.40 3.77 -11.40
CA PRO A 693 29.59 2.97 -11.12
C PRO A 693 30.90 3.67 -11.52
N ILE A 694 30.83 4.72 -12.34
CA ILE A 694 32.00 5.53 -12.73
C ILE A 694 32.41 6.50 -11.60
N VAL A 695 31.49 6.80 -10.67
CA VAL A 695 31.67 7.79 -9.59
C VAL A 695 31.90 7.11 -8.23
N THR A 696 31.15 6.04 -7.93
CA THR A 696 31.23 5.33 -6.65
C THR A 696 31.43 3.83 -6.88
N GLU A 697 32.29 3.20 -6.07
CA GLU A 697 32.57 1.76 -6.12
C GLU A 697 31.45 0.94 -5.45
N ASN A 698 30.78 1.51 -4.45
CA ASN A 698 29.67 0.86 -3.73
C ASN A 698 28.35 1.49 -4.17
N THR A 699 27.85 1.06 -5.33
CA THR A 699 26.63 1.60 -5.94
C THR A 699 25.37 1.06 -5.27
N GLY A 700 24.38 1.93 -5.09
CA GLY A 700 23.05 1.57 -4.61
C GLY A 700 22.62 2.30 -3.33
N PHE A 701 21.37 2.09 -2.93
CA PHE A 701 20.82 2.53 -1.65
C PHE A 701 20.96 1.44 -0.59
N ASP A 702 21.04 1.85 0.67
CA ASP A 702 21.02 0.95 1.82
C ASP A 702 19.58 0.50 2.14
N ILE A 703 18.61 1.41 1.96
CA ILE A 703 17.17 1.17 2.18
C ILE A 703 16.38 1.74 0.99
N VAL A 704 15.49 0.93 0.42
CA VAL A 704 14.44 1.37 -0.50
C VAL A 704 13.10 1.05 0.15
N ILE A 705 12.24 2.05 0.32
CA ILE A 705 10.99 1.94 1.08
C ILE A 705 9.90 2.73 0.37
N GLY A 706 8.65 2.27 0.40
CA GLY A 706 7.57 2.99 -0.28
C GLY A 706 6.25 2.24 -0.39
N ASN A 707 5.28 2.94 -0.98
CA ASN A 707 3.97 2.42 -1.39
C ASN A 707 3.79 2.65 -2.90
N PRO A 708 4.29 1.74 -3.77
CA PRO A 708 4.20 1.92 -5.21
C PRO A 708 2.75 1.83 -5.73
N PRO A 709 2.42 2.46 -6.87
CA PRO A 709 1.05 2.53 -7.38
C PRO A 709 0.51 1.18 -7.89
N TYR A 710 -0.72 0.84 -7.50
CA TYR A 710 -1.38 -0.42 -7.86
C TYR A 710 -2.23 -0.32 -9.14
N ILE A 711 -1.58 -0.43 -10.30
CA ILE A 711 -2.23 -0.28 -11.62
C ILE A 711 -2.10 -1.57 -12.44
N LYS A 712 -3.24 -2.18 -12.77
CA LYS A 712 -3.27 -3.40 -13.60
C LYS A 712 -3.22 -3.05 -15.09
N GLU A 713 -2.49 -3.82 -15.88
CA GLU A 713 -2.31 -3.54 -17.32
C GLU A 713 -3.63 -3.47 -18.10
N TYR A 714 -4.60 -4.32 -17.77
CA TYR A 714 -5.89 -4.34 -18.44
C TYR A 714 -6.82 -3.19 -18.00
N THR A 715 -6.52 -2.52 -16.88
CA THR A 715 -7.24 -1.31 -16.45
C THR A 715 -6.64 -0.04 -17.07
N SER A 716 -5.31 0.03 -17.21
CA SER A 716 -4.63 1.13 -17.88
C SER A 716 -3.43 0.63 -18.67
N LYS A 717 -3.55 0.60 -20.00
CA LYS A 717 -2.44 0.20 -20.88
C LYS A 717 -1.38 1.28 -20.98
N GLU A 718 -1.79 2.55 -20.97
CA GLU A 718 -0.90 3.70 -21.16
C GLU A 718 0.11 3.84 -20.01
N ALA A 719 -0.25 3.43 -18.79
CA ALA A 719 0.64 3.41 -17.64
C ALA A 719 1.90 2.52 -17.84
N PHE A 720 1.85 1.57 -18.76
CA PHE A 720 2.96 0.66 -19.09
C PHE A 720 3.75 1.11 -20.31
N ASP A 721 3.40 2.25 -20.93
CA ASP A 721 4.07 2.73 -22.13
C ASP A 721 5.54 3.01 -21.85
N GLY A 722 6.41 2.33 -22.60
CA GLY A 722 7.85 2.34 -22.44
C GLY A 722 8.42 1.39 -21.40
N PHE A 723 7.63 0.94 -20.44
CA PHE A 723 8.06 -0.14 -19.54
C PHE A 723 7.96 -1.52 -20.24
N ARG A 724 7.13 -1.66 -21.28
CA ARG A 724 6.97 -2.92 -22.03
C ARG A 724 8.24 -3.47 -22.68
N SER A 725 9.26 -2.65 -22.86
CA SER A 725 10.57 -3.08 -23.36
C SER A 725 11.51 -3.58 -22.27
N SER A 726 11.18 -3.37 -20.99
CA SER A 726 11.96 -3.85 -19.85
C SER A 726 11.93 -5.38 -19.77
N ASP A 727 13.04 -5.98 -19.34
CA ASP A 727 13.13 -7.40 -19.00
C ASP A 727 12.19 -7.80 -17.85
N TYR A 728 11.69 -6.83 -17.08
CA TYR A 728 10.74 -7.04 -15.99
C TYR A 728 9.27 -7.04 -16.42
N TYR A 729 9.00 -6.71 -17.68
CA TYR A 729 7.63 -6.66 -18.19
C TYR A 729 7.09 -8.06 -18.51
N GLN A 730 5.85 -8.30 -18.11
CA GLN A 730 5.05 -9.44 -18.55
C GLN A 730 3.58 -9.05 -18.72
N GLY A 731 2.88 -9.68 -19.67
CA GLY A 731 1.47 -9.37 -19.90
C GLY A 731 0.60 -9.71 -18.68
N LYS A 732 -0.43 -8.89 -18.43
CA LYS A 732 -1.37 -9.00 -17.30
C LYS A 732 -0.73 -8.79 -15.93
N MET A 733 0.40 -8.09 -15.88
CA MET A 733 1.05 -7.72 -14.62
C MET A 733 0.37 -6.53 -13.92
N ASP A 734 0.81 -6.27 -12.70
CA ASP A 734 0.57 -5.02 -11.98
C ASP A 734 1.83 -4.14 -12.09
N LEU A 735 1.66 -2.83 -12.16
CA LEU A 735 2.74 -1.88 -12.42
C LEU A 735 3.76 -1.88 -11.28
N TRP A 736 3.31 -2.06 -10.03
CA TRP A 736 4.19 -2.07 -8.87
C TRP A 736 5.23 -3.19 -8.88
N TYR A 737 5.00 -4.30 -9.60
CA TYR A 737 6.02 -5.34 -9.77
C TYR A 737 7.28 -4.79 -10.46
N GLY A 738 7.10 -3.85 -11.40
CA GLY A 738 8.21 -3.16 -12.05
C GLY A 738 8.98 -2.26 -11.09
N PHE A 739 8.26 -1.56 -10.19
CA PHE A 739 8.88 -0.74 -9.14
C PHE A 739 9.72 -1.60 -8.20
N ALA A 740 9.21 -2.76 -7.78
CA ALA A 740 9.93 -3.68 -6.91
C ALA A 740 11.18 -4.27 -7.61
N CYS A 741 11.06 -4.74 -8.86
CA CYS A 741 12.23 -5.23 -9.60
C CYS A 741 13.34 -4.18 -9.73
N ILE A 742 12.98 -2.95 -10.11
CA ILE A 742 13.95 -1.85 -10.22
C ILE A 742 14.51 -1.48 -8.85
N SER A 743 13.70 -1.50 -7.79
CA SER A 743 14.14 -1.21 -6.43
C SER A 743 15.21 -2.21 -5.93
N ILE A 744 15.04 -3.51 -6.22
CA ILE A 744 16.08 -4.53 -5.99
C ILE A 744 17.38 -4.19 -6.74
N ASP A 745 17.31 -3.71 -7.98
CA ASP A 745 18.50 -3.28 -8.74
C ASP A 745 19.19 -2.05 -8.13
N LEU A 746 18.39 -1.15 -7.56
CA LEU A 746 18.87 0.07 -6.92
C LEU A 746 19.50 -0.17 -5.55
N LEU A 747 19.34 -1.35 -4.94
CA LEU A 747 19.95 -1.69 -3.66
C LEU A 747 21.44 -2.04 -3.77
N LYS A 748 22.21 -1.65 -2.74
CA LYS A 748 23.53 -2.23 -2.45
C LYS A 748 23.39 -3.71 -2.08
N GLU A 749 24.49 -4.44 -2.15
CA GLU A 749 24.57 -5.76 -1.54
C GLU A 749 24.27 -5.65 -0.03
N LYS A 750 23.39 -6.52 0.48
CA LYS A 750 22.78 -6.49 1.82
C LYS A 750 21.89 -5.29 2.12
N GLY A 751 21.55 -4.47 1.13
CA GLY A 751 20.53 -3.43 1.25
C GLY A 751 19.13 -4.02 1.46
N VAL A 752 18.20 -3.19 1.92
CA VAL A 752 16.84 -3.61 2.31
C VAL A 752 15.78 -2.94 1.44
N GLU A 753 14.83 -3.72 0.92
CA GLU A 753 13.60 -3.23 0.30
C GLU A 753 12.42 -3.50 1.22
N CYS A 754 11.60 -2.49 1.52
CA CYS A 754 10.40 -2.67 2.33
C CYS A 754 9.20 -1.95 1.70
N PHE A 755 8.24 -2.71 1.14
CA PHE A 755 7.05 -2.16 0.51
C PHE A 755 5.76 -2.63 1.16
N ILE A 756 4.77 -1.75 1.15
CA ILE A 756 3.36 -2.13 1.26
C ILE A 756 2.81 -2.34 -0.15
N ALA A 757 2.27 -3.53 -0.43
CA ALA A 757 1.82 -3.91 -1.76
C ALA A 757 0.69 -4.96 -1.72
N GLN A 758 0.15 -5.32 -2.88
CA GLN A 758 -0.86 -6.38 -2.96
C GLN A 758 -0.24 -7.75 -2.68
N ASN A 759 -0.87 -8.59 -1.86
CA ASN A 759 -0.34 -9.92 -1.55
C ASN A 759 -0.38 -10.91 -2.74
N ASN A 760 -1.16 -10.65 -3.78
CA ASN A 760 -1.39 -11.59 -4.87
C ASN A 760 -0.15 -11.96 -5.72
N TRP A 761 0.98 -11.24 -5.62
CA TRP A 761 2.18 -11.52 -6.41
C TRP A 761 2.74 -12.93 -6.15
N ILE A 762 2.57 -13.48 -4.93
CA ILE A 762 3.01 -14.84 -4.59
C ILE A 762 2.23 -15.94 -5.35
N THR A 763 1.03 -15.63 -5.86
CA THR A 763 0.14 -16.60 -6.57
C THR A 763 -0.32 -16.13 -7.96
N SER A 764 0.17 -14.99 -8.45
CA SER A 764 -0.27 -14.39 -9.72
C SER A 764 0.63 -14.79 -10.87
N ALA A 765 0.08 -15.34 -11.96
CA ALA A 765 0.85 -15.67 -13.15
C ALA A 765 1.58 -14.45 -13.75
N GLY A 766 0.97 -13.25 -13.67
CA GLY A 766 1.56 -12.00 -14.15
C GLY A 766 2.62 -11.41 -13.22
N ALA A 767 3.06 -12.16 -12.19
CA ALA A 767 4.12 -11.78 -11.26
C ALA A 767 5.31 -12.77 -11.27
N SER A 768 5.38 -13.72 -12.23
CA SER A 768 6.42 -14.77 -12.22
C SER A 768 7.84 -14.21 -12.31
N ILE A 769 8.09 -13.24 -13.20
CA ILE A 769 9.38 -12.57 -13.33
C ILE A 769 9.80 -11.92 -12.00
N PHE A 770 8.89 -11.16 -11.38
CA PHE A 770 9.15 -10.53 -10.08
C PHE A 770 9.40 -11.58 -8.98
N ARG A 771 8.56 -12.61 -8.88
CA ARG A 771 8.76 -13.71 -7.91
C ARG A 771 10.13 -14.34 -8.03
N ASN A 772 10.54 -14.72 -9.25
CA ASN A 772 11.82 -15.36 -9.47
C ASN A 772 12.99 -14.43 -9.14
N LYS A 773 12.88 -13.13 -9.43
CA LYS A 773 13.90 -12.14 -9.04
C LYS A 773 14.05 -12.08 -7.51
N VAL A 774 12.94 -11.99 -6.78
CA VAL A 774 12.95 -12.01 -5.31
C VAL A 774 13.63 -13.28 -4.80
N LEU A 775 13.26 -14.45 -5.30
CA LEU A 775 13.79 -15.74 -4.85
C LEU A 775 15.28 -15.94 -5.17
N ASN A 776 15.79 -15.35 -6.25
CA ASN A 776 17.18 -15.52 -6.70
C ASN A 776 18.15 -14.48 -6.12
N GLU A 777 17.68 -13.25 -5.90
CA GLU A 777 18.56 -12.12 -5.56
C GLU A 777 18.37 -11.64 -4.11
N THR A 778 17.32 -12.11 -3.42
CA THR A 778 16.99 -11.60 -2.09
C THR A 778 16.59 -12.69 -1.11
N LYS A 779 16.72 -12.40 0.19
CA LYS A 779 16.10 -13.14 1.29
C LYS A 779 14.86 -12.40 1.77
N ILE A 780 13.72 -13.09 1.85
CA ILE A 780 12.49 -12.55 2.44
C ILE A 780 12.63 -12.60 3.97
N LYS A 781 12.85 -11.46 4.63
CA LYS A 781 13.05 -11.40 6.08
C LYS A 781 11.73 -11.32 6.84
N LEU A 782 10.77 -10.59 6.28
CA LEU A 782 9.46 -10.35 6.87
C LEU A 782 8.38 -10.38 5.80
N PHE A 783 7.24 -10.98 6.13
CA PHE A 783 6.02 -10.96 5.32
C PHE A 783 4.79 -10.87 6.25
N THR A 784 4.13 -9.72 6.24
CA THR A 784 2.97 -9.40 7.09
C THR A 784 1.74 -9.20 6.20
N ASP A 785 0.84 -10.17 6.21
CA ASP A 785 -0.37 -10.20 5.37
C ASP A 785 -1.60 -9.72 6.16
N PHE A 786 -2.26 -8.67 5.66
CA PHE A 786 -3.47 -8.12 6.27
C PHE A 786 -4.75 -8.88 5.85
N TRP A 787 -4.63 -9.91 5.01
CA TRP A 787 -5.74 -10.73 4.53
C TRP A 787 -6.88 -9.89 3.94
N ASN A 788 -8.03 -9.80 4.63
CA ASN A 788 -9.19 -9.03 4.20
C ASN A 788 -9.26 -7.62 4.80
N TYR A 789 -8.45 -7.32 5.83
CA TYR A 789 -8.43 -6.02 6.46
C TYR A 789 -8.03 -4.94 5.45
N LYS A 790 -8.85 -3.88 5.37
CA LYS A 790 -8.66 -2.80 4.40
C LYS A 790 -7.84 -1.69 5.03
N VAL A 791 -6.52 -1.84 4.96
CA VAL A 791 -5.55 -0.79 5.33
C VAL A 791 -5.93 0.53 4.66
N PHE A 792 -6.24 0.48 3.35
CA PHE A 792 -6.73 1.61 2.59
C PHE A 792 -8.26 1.53 2.44
N LYS A 793 -9.01 2.18 3.34
CA LYS A 793 -10.48 2.17 3.38
C LYS A 793 -11.14 2.55 2.04
N SER A 794 -10.49 3.39 1.23
CA SER A 794 -10.99 3.87 -0.07
C SER A 794 -10.72 2.94 -1.26
N ALA A 795 -9.79 1.98 -1.15
CA ALA A 795 -9.28 1.21 -2.29
C ALA A 795 -9.95 -0.17 -2.47
N GLY A 796 -10.45 -0.79 -1.40
CA GLY A 796 -11.02 -2.15 -1.45
C GLY A 796 -10.02 -3.28 -1.73
N ILE A 797 -8.71 -2.99 -1.70
CA ILE A 797 -7.62 -3.91 -2.08
C ILE A 797 -7.13 -4.69 -0.85
N GLN A 798 -6.66 -5.92 -1.05
CA GLN A 798 -5.95 -6.70 -0.01
C GLN A 798 -4.46 -6.38 -0.09
N THR A 799 -3.83 -6.08 1.04
CA THR A 799 -2.45 -5.60 1.11
C THR A 799 -1.61 -6.45 2.04
N MET A 800 -0.30 -6.34 1.91
CA MET A 800 0.70 -6.90 2.79
C MET A 800 1.91 -5.96 2.87
N ILE A 801 2.76 -6.18 3.86
CA ILE A 801 4.08 -5.58 3.97
C ILE A 801 5.11 -6.69 3.83
N TYR A 802 6.15 -6.48 3.02
CA TYR A 802 7.33 -7.34 3.07
C TYR A 802 8.57 -6.53 3.41
N LEU A 803 9.60 -7.25 3.88
CA LEU A 803 10.97 -6.76 3.96
C LEU A 803 11.88 -7.78 3.27
N LEU A 804 12.52 -7.36 2.18
CA LEU A 804 13.53 -8.12 1.45
C LEU A 804 14.91 -7.60 1.80
N LYS A 805 15.88 -8.50 1.86
CA LYS A 805 17.29 -8.17 1.95
C LYS A 805 17.99 -8.65 0.69
N LYS A 806 18.68 -7.77 -0.03
CA LYS A 806 19.47 -8.13 -1.21
C LYS A 806 20.65 -8.99 -0.81
N GLU A 807 20.50 -10.29 -0.98
CA GLU A 807 21.44 -11.31 -0.56
C GLU A 807 21.00 -12.61 -1.23
N ILE A 808 21.88 -13.20 -2.04
CA ILE A 808 21.57 -14.45 -2.74
C ILE A 808 21.33 -15.57 -1.72
N PRO A 809 20.16 -16.24 -1.73
CA PRO A 809 19.90 -17.37 -0.84
C PRO A 809 20.81 -18.57 -1.16
N THR A 810 21.59 -19.03 -0.19
CA THR A 810 22.47 -20.21 -0.33
C THR A 810 21.98 -21.44 0.44
N GLY A 811 20.81 -21.34 1.08
CA GLY A 811 20.17 -22.39 1.87
C GLY A 811 18.98 -21.86 2.66
N LEU A 812 18.56 -22.61 3.68
CA LEU A 812 17.47 -22.21 4.58
C LEU A 812 17.80 -20.92 5.33
N TYR A 813 16.82 -20.03 5.47
CA TYR A 813 16.94 -18.82 6.28
C TYR A 813 15.64 -18.50 7.03
N PRO A 814 15.74 -17.86 8.21
CA PRO A 814 14.56 -17.50 8.99
C PRO A 814 13.80 -16.34 8.33
N LEU A 815 12.49 -16.56 8.14
CA LEU A 815 11.48 -15.63 7.64
C LEU A 815 10.39 -15.44 8.69
N LYS A 816 10.09 -14.20 9.08
CA LYS A 816 8.97 -13.87 9.96
C LYS A 816 7.69 -13.72 9.15
N TYR A 817 6.72 -14.61 9.36
CA TYR A 817 5.41 -14.56 8.71
C TYR A 817 4.32 -14.18 9.72
N SER A 818 3.52 -13.18 9.37
CA SER A 818 2.34 -12.75 10.15
C SER A 818 1.12 -12.71 9.22
N LEU A 819 0.00 -13.31 9.65
CA LEU A 819 -1.26 -13.31 8.93
C LEU A 819 -2.38 -12.84 9.85
N LEU A 820 -3.08 -11.78 9.47
CA LEU A 820 -4.27 -11.34 10.17
C LEU A 820 -5.47 -12.21 9.78
N LYS A 821 -6.26 -12.66 10.76
CA LYS A 821 -7.45 -13.51 10.52
C LYS A 821 -8.78 -12.80 10.66
N ASP A 822 -8.78 -11.62 11.26
CA ASP A 822 -9.97 -10.82 11.50
C ASP A 822 -9.85 -9.50 10.74
N ASP A 823 -10.83 -9.20 9.87
CA ASP A 823 -10.88 -7.97 9.08
C ASP A 823 -11.70 -6.85 9.76
N THR A 824 -12.23 -7.10 10.96
CA THR A 824 -13.01 -6.17 11.76
C THR A 824 -12.21 -5.49 12.88
N ILE A 825 -10.89 -5.70 12.89
CA ILE A 825 -10.00 -5.12 13.91
C ILE A 825 -10.03 -3.60 13.93
N LYS A 826 -9.86 -3.05 15.13
CA LYS A 826 -9.68 -1.61 15.38
C LYS A 826 -8.25 -1.19 15.05
N GLU A 827 -8.05 0.12 14.95
CA GLU A 827 -6.74 0.73 14.71
C GLU A 827 -5.75 0.46 15.84
N SER A 828 -6.22 0.43 17.10
CA SER A 828 -5.42 -0.01 18.26
C SER A 828 -4.90 -1.45 18.10
N GLU A 829 -5.74 -2.35 17.59
CA GLU A 829 -5.40 -3.77 17.40
C GLU A 829 -4.42 -3.97 16.23
N LEU A 830 -4.36 -3.04 15.27
CA LEU A 830 -3.42 -3.07 14.16
C LEU A 830 -1.96 -2.96 14.65
N GLU A 831 -1.68 -2.05 15.59
CA GLU A 831 -0.34 -1.93 16.19
C GLU A 831 0.10 -3.24 16.87
N HIS A 832 -0.83 -3.89 17.58
CA HIS A 832 -0.59 -5.18 18.23
C HIS A 832 -0.31 -6.27 17.21
N PHE A 833 -1.06 -6.31 16.11
CA PHE A 833 -0.81 -7.24 15.01
C PHE A 833 0.57 -7.01 14.37
N LEU A 834 0.96 -5.77 14.09
CA LEU A 834 2.25 -5.45 13.48
C LEU A 834 3.44 -5.90 14.34
N ASN A 835 3.30 -5.90 15.67
CA ASN A 835 4.31 -6.42 16.57
C ASN A 835 4.34 -7.96 16.55
N PHE A 836 5.37 -8.52 15.91
CA PHE A 836 5.57 -9.98 15.78
C PHE A 836 5.59 -10.75 17.12
N ASN A 837 6.00 -10.11 18.22
CA ASN A 837 6.10 -10.79 19.52
C ASN A 837 4.78 -10.76 20.32
N ASN A 838 3.77 -10.03 19.85
CA ASN A 838 2.46 -9.97 20.48
C ASN A 838 1.58 -11.10 19.93
N ASP A 839 0.90 -11.82 20.83
CA ASP A 839 -0.12 -12.82 20.51
C ASP A 839 -1.47 -12.28 20.99
N VAL A 840 -2.34 -11.98 20.03
CA VAL A 840 -3.64 -11.34 20.29
C VAL A 840 -4.81 -12.28 19.97
N GLY A 841 -4.54 -13.53 19.57
CA GLY A 841 -5.56 -14.52 19.20
C GLY A 841 -6.35 -14.21 17.92
N ILE A 842 -6.09 -13.07 17.29
CA ILE A 842 -6.71 -12.58 16.03
C ILE A 842 -5.80 -12.80 14.81
N ASP A 843 -4.63 -13.39 15.02
CA ASP A 843 -3.55 -13.51 14.05
C ASP A 843 -2.87 -14.89 14.10
N GLU A 844 -2.07 -15.16 13.08
CA GLU A 844 -1.12 -16.27 13.03
C GLU A 844 0.27 -15.71 12.78
N LYS A 845 1.19 -15.98 13.71
CA LYS A 845 2.59 -15.53 13.62
C LYS A 845 3.53 -16.72 13.84
N TYR A 846 4.49 -16.89 12.93
CA TYR A 846 5.51 -17.92 13.07
C TYR A 846 6.77 -17.58 12.27
N ILE A 847 7.89 -18.20 12.67
CA ILE A 847 9.16 -18.13 11.95
C ILE A 847 9.25 -19.39 11.07
N LEU A 848 9.50 -19.17 9.78
CA LEU A 848 9.71 -20.23 8.79
C LEU A 848 11.21 -20.37 8.50
N ASP A 849 11.69 -21.60 8.43
CA ASP A 849 12.96 -21.92 7.78
C ASP A 849 12.69 -21.99 6.27
N PHE A 850 12.82 -20.85 5.60
CA PHE A 850 12.40 -20.69 4.21
C PHE A 850 13.53 -21.10 3.25
N ASP A 851 13.19 -21.91 2.24
CA ASP A 851 14.07 -22.27 1.14
C ASP A 851 13.53 -21.68 -0.17
N SER A 852 14.21 -20.66 -0.69
CA SER A 852 13.81 -20.02 -1.95
C SER A 852 13.84 -20.98 -3.15
N THR A 853 14.71 -22.01 -3.13
CA THR A 853 14.91 -22.89 -4.28
C THR A 853 13.73 -23.80 -4.57
N LEU A 854 12.92 -24.11 -3.54
CA LEU A 854 11.70 -24.91 -3.66
C LEU A 854 10.58 -24.20 -4.43
N TYR A 855 10.68 -22.87 -4.59
CA TYR A 855 9.62 -22.02 -5.13
C TYR A 855 9.95 -21.42 -6.50
N TYR A 856 11.07 -21.81 -7.12
CA TYR A 856 11.45 -21.33 -8.44
C TYR A 856 10.41 -21.73 -9.50
N ASP A 857 10.01 -20.79 -10.37
CA ASP A 857 8.97 -20.99 -11.39
C ASP A 857 7.61 -21.51 -10.85
N SER A 858 7.36 -21.35 -9.55
CA SER A 858 6.14 -21.82 -8.89
C SER A 858 5.53 -20.74 -7.98
N LEU A 859 4.45 -21.10 -7.29
CA LEU A 859 3.75 -20.21 -6.35
C LEU A 859 4.40 -20.31 -4.97
N ILE A 860 4.54 -19.18 -4.28
CA ILE A 860 5.11 -19.16 -2.92
C ILE A 860 3.99 -19.43 -1.92
N THR A 861 4.26 -20.31 -0.95
CA THR A 861 3.34 -20.64 0.15
C THR A 861 4.04 -20.47 1.48
N PHE A 862 3.42 -19.77 2.43
CA PHE A 862 3.95 -19.56 3.78
C PHE A 862 3.20 -20.42 4.79
N ASN A 863 3.19 -21.73 4.59
CA ASN A 863 2.43 -22.65 5.43
C ASN A 863 3.03 -22.73 6.83
N ASN A 864 2.16 -22.98 7.82
CA ASN A 864 2.62 -23.33 9.17
C ASN A 864 3.54 -24.58 9.11
N PRO A 865 4.64 -24.64 9.90
CA PRO A 865 5.54 -25.80 9.90
C PRO A 865 4.85 -27.15 10.12
N ARG A 866 3.76 -27.19 10.91
CA ARG A 866 2.95 -28.40 11.11
C ARG A 866 2.21 -28.83 9.84
N ILE A 867 1.75 -27.88 9.05
CA ILE A 867 1.11 -28.13 7.76
C ILE A 867 2.14 -28.61 6.75
N ASP A 868 3.30 -27.95 6.66
CA ASP A 868 4.37 -28.37 5.76
C ASP A 868 4.92 -29.76 6.09
N SER A 869 5.00 -30.12 7.38
CA SER A 869 5.30 -31.49 7.81
C SER A 869 4.37 -32.51 7.15
N VAL A 870 3.06 -32.26 7.15
CA VAL A 870 2.07 -33.17 6.55
C VAL A 870 2.16 -33.16 5.02
N LEU A 871 2.37 -31.99 4.41
CA LEU A 871 2.52 -31.87 2.95
C LEU A 871 3.77 -32.60 2.45
N ASN A 872 4.87 -32.57 3.22
CA ASN A 872 6.09 -33.31 2.89
C ASN A 872 5.87 -34.82 2.99
N LEU A 873 5.14 -35.31 4.02
CA LEU A 873 4.75 -36.73 4.12
C LEU A 873 3.96 -37.21 2.90
N VAL A 874 3.10 -36.36 2.31
CA VAL A 874 2.37 -36.68 1.07
C VAL A 874 3.31 -36.98 -0.10
N LEU A 875 4.50 -36.38 -0.11
CA LEU A 875 5.49 -36.49 -1.19
C LEU A 875 6.54 -37.60 -0.98
N GLU A 876 6.54 -38.31 0.14
CA GLU A 876 7.56 -39.33 0.45
C GLU A 876 7.46 -40.60 -0.43
N ASN A 877 6.29 -40.85 -1.01
CA ASN A 877 6.04 -42.01 -1.87
C ASN A 877 6.38 -41.74 -3.34
N ASN A 878 6.32 -42.75 -4.20
CA ASN A 878 6.54 -42.60 -5.64
C ASN A 878 5.36 -41.89 -6.33
N ILE A 879 5.29 -40.57 -6.15
CA ILE A 879 4.23 -39.70 -6.64
C ILE A 879 4.35 -39.46 -8.16
N GLU A 880 3.22 -39.55 -8.85
CA GLU A 880 3.07 -39.12 -10.24
C GLU A 880 2.20 -37.85 -10.33
N TYR A 881 2.25 -37.16 -11.48
CA TYR A 881 1.53 -35.90 -11.70
C TYR A 881 0.71 -35.93 -12.98
N LEU A 882 -0.38 -35.17 -13.01
CA LEU A 882 -1.11 -34.88 -14.25
C LEU A 882 -0.23 -34.09 -15.22
N SER A 883 -0.29 -34.39 -16.51
CA SER A 883 0.43 -33.66 -17.53
C SER A 883 -0.35 -32.40 -17.87
N SER A 884 0.35 -31.34 -18.23
CA SER A 884 -0.31 -30.16 -18.77
C SER A 884 -1.15 -30.49 -20.02
N ASN A 885 -0.84 -31.57 -20.74
CA ASN A 885 -1.61 -32.05 -21.89
C ASN A 885 -2.86 -32.85 -21.51
N ASP A 886 -3.01 -33.30 -20.27
CA ASP A 886 -4.22 -33.99 -19.81
C ASP A 886 -5.36 -33.01 -19.47
N ILE A 887 -5.05 -31.71 -19.41
CA ILE A 887 -5.94 -30.69 -18.83
C ILE A 887 -6.21 -29.57 -19.82
N ALA A 888 -7.49 -29.35 -20.10
CA ALA A 888 -7.98 -28.26 -20.93
C ALA A 888 -8.97 -27.37 -20.16
N GLN A 889 -8.82 -26.05 -20.31
CA GLN A 889 -9.86 -25.11 -19.88
C GLN A 889 -11.09 -25.28 -20.77
N GLY A 890 -12.29 -25.13 -20.20
CA GLY A 890 -13.52 -25.02 -20.98
C GLY A 890 -13.54 -23.83 -21.95
N ILE A 891 -14.68 -23.69 -22.63
CA ILE A 891 -14.87 -22.82 -23.77
C ILE A 891 -14.94 -21.36 -23.34
N VAL A 892 -14.20 -20.50 -24.04
CA VAL A 892 -14.27 -19.04 -23.90
C VAL A 892 -15.07 -18.48 -25.06
N TYR A 893 -16.32 -18.12 -24.79
CA TYR A 893 -17.21 -17.48 -25.76
C TYR A 893 -17.10 -15.95 -25.66
N PRO A 894 -17.32 -15.22 -26.77
CA PRO A 894 -17.32 -13.76 -26.77
C PRO A 894 -18.53 -13.18 -26.02
N GLN A 895 -19.70 -13.79 -26.22
CA GLN A 895 -20.94 -13.50 -25.53
C GLN A 895 -21.77 -14.79 -25.50
N ASP A 896 -22.17 -15.26 -24.32
CA ASP A 896 -23.05 -16.41 -24.16
C ASP A 896 -24.49 -16.03 -24.52
N LYS A 897 -25.04 -15.13 -23.70
CA LYS A 897 -26.41 -14.61 -23.75
C LYS A 897 -26.38 -13.10 -23.64
N LEU A 898 -27.44 -12.43 -24.06
CA LEU A 898 -27.56 -10.99 -23.97
C LEU A 898 -27.60 -10.49 -22.51
N ASN A 899 -26.61 -9.70 -22.12
CA ASN A 899 -26.62 -8.96 -20.85
C ASN A 899 -27.26 -7.57 -21.05
N LYS A 900 -27.60 -6.89 -19.94
CA LYS A 900 -28.29 -5.59 -19.96
C LYS A 900 -27.58 -4.54 -20.82
N LYS A 901 -26.26 -4.39 -20.62
CA LYS A 901 -25.43 -3.42 -21.35
C LYS A 901 -25.43 -3.65 -22.87
N ASN A 902 -25.42 -4.91 -23.29
CA ASN A 902 -25.40 -5.27 -24.70
C ASN A 902 -26.80 -5.20 -25.33
N ALA A 903 -27.87 -5.48 -24.56
CA ALA A 903 -29.24 -5.26 -25.00
C ALA A 903 -29.51 -3.78 -25.27
N ASP A 904 -29.09 -2.90 -24.35
CA ASP A 904 -29.22 -1.44 -24.50
C ASP A 904 -28.50 -0.92 -25.76
N LYS A 905 -27.42 -1.58 -26.20
CA LYS A 905 -26.68 -1.23 -27.42
C LYS A 905 -27.36 -1.70 -28.71
N LEU A 906 -28.11 -2.80 -28.67
CA LEU A 906 -28.75 -3.38 -29.84
C LEU A 906 -30.16 -2.83 -30.09
N GLY A 907 -30.85 -2.33 -29.06
CA GLY A 907 -32.18 -1.72 -29.15
C GLY A 907 -33.30 -2.56 -28.54
N GLU A 908 -34.54 -2.07 -28.58
CA GLU A 908 -35.71 -2.66 -27.89
C GLU A 908 -36.14 -4.03 -28.43
N ASP A 909 -35.71 -4.41 -29.63
CA ASP A 909 -36.05 -5.70 -30.27
C ASP A 909 -35.34 -6.91 -29.63
N PHE A 910 -34.33 -6.68 -28.77
CA PHE A 910 -33.50 -7.71 -28.16
C PHE A 910 -33.78 -7.87 -26.67
N LYS A 911 -33.97 -9.12 -26.22
CA LYS A 911 -34.36 -9.41 -24.82
C LYS A 911 -33.16 -9.81 -23.95
N LEU A 912 -33.23 -9.45 -22.68
CA LEU A 912 -32.26 -9.92 -21.68
C LEU A 912 -32.26 -11.47 -21.65
N ASN A 913 -31.07 -12.06 -21.57
CA ASN A 913 -30.81 -13.51 -21.59
C ASN A 913 -31.12 -14.23 -22.91
N GLU A 914 -31.41 -13.50 -23.99
CA GLU A 914 -31.55 -14.10 -25.32
C GLU A 914 -30.22 -14.73 -25.77
N GLY A 915 -30.30 -15.94 -26.32
CA GLY A 915 -29.14 -16.75 -26.68
C GLY A 915 -28.34 -16.20 -27.87
N VAL A 916 -27.02 -16.03 -27.67
CA VAL A 916 -26.08 -15.62 -28.73
C VAL A 916 -25.32 -16.85 -29.23
N PHE A 917 -24.32 -17.31 -28.47
CA PHE A 917 -23.62 -18.58 -28.72
C PHE A 917 -24.17 -19.73 -27.88
N GLN A 918 -24.85 -19.43 -26.77
CA GLN A 918 -25.49 -20.41 -25.89
C GLN A 918 -27.00 -20.29 -26.06
N LEU A 919 -27.65 -21.39 -26.43
CA LEU A 919 -29.06 -21.47 -26.76
C LEU A 919 -29.78 -22.40 -25.78
N ASN A 920 -30.98 -22.03 -25.37
CA ASN A 920 -31.91 -22.98 -24.75
C ASN A 920 -32.68 -23.79 -25.81
N GLU A 921 -33.45 -24.78 -25.36
CA GLU A 921 -34.16 -25.72 -26.25
C GLU A 921 -35.14 -25.01 -27.19
N LYS A 922 -35.86 -24.01 -26.66
CA LYS A 922 -36.84 -23.24 -27.42
C LYS A 922 -36.17 -22.39 -28.51
N GLU A 923 -35.05 -21.75 -28.17
CA GLU A 923 -34.26 -20.95 -29.12
C GLU A 923 -33.67 -21.81 -30.22
N LEU A 924 -33.10 -22.97 -29.87
CA LEU A 924 -32.52 -23.89 -30.84
C LEU A 924 -33.58 -24.42 -31.82
N ASN A 925 -34.74 -24.82 -31.32
CA ASN A 925 -35.83 -25.32 -32.15
C ASN A 925 -36.37 -24.25 -33.11
N ASN A 926 -36.33 -22.97 -32.72
CA ASN A 926 -36.76 -21.87 -33.58
C ASN A 926 -35.79 -21.58 -34.75
N LEU A 927 -34.52 -22.01 -34.67
CA LEU A 927 -33.54 -21.76 -35.73
C LEU A 927 -33.77 -22.64 -36.97
N ASN A 928 -34.50 -23.76 -36.89
CA ASN A 928 -34.76 -24.65 -38.03
C ASN A 928 -33.49 -25.06 -38.81
N LEU A 929 -32.47 -25.52 -38.09
CA LEU A 929 -31.14 -25.80 -38.64
C LEU A 929 -31.10 -26.97 -39.63
N SER A 930 -30.25 -26.85 -40.66
CA SER A 930 -29.95 -27.97 -41.57
C SER A 930 -29.21 -29.12 -40.86
N LYS A 931 -29.12 -30.29 -41.51
CA LYS A 931 -28.36 -31.43 -40.96
C LYS A 931 -26.88 -31.11 -40.74
N ASP A 932 -26.28 -30.30 -41.60
CA ASP A 932 -24.87 -29.92 -41.48
C ASP A 932 -24.67 -28.86 -40.40
N GLU A 933 -25.59 -27.91 -40.24
CA GLU A 933 -25.57 -26.95 -39.13
C GLU A 933 -25.78 -27.59 -37.78
N ASN A 934 -26.63 -28.63 -37.68
CA ASN A 934 -26.81 -29.36 -36.43
C ASN A 934 -25.52 -30.04 -35.94
N LYS A 935 -24.55 -30.35 -36.80
CA LYS A 935 -23.26 -30.96 -36.39
C LYS A 935 -22.39 -30.04 -35.53
N ILE A 936 -22.57 -28.72 -35.68
CA ILE A 936 -21.82 -27.71 -34.94
C ILE A 936 -22.57 -27.25 -33.68
N ILE A 937 -23.77 -27.76 -33.43
CA ILE A 937 -24.50 -27.57 -32.18
C ILE A 937 -24.11 -28.68 -31.22
N LYS A 938 -23.59 -28.32 -30.05
CA LYS A 938 -23.08 -29.28 -29.05
C LYS A 938 -23.83 -29.14 -27.73
N PRO A 939 -24.04 -30.24 -26.99
CA PRO A 939 -24.71 -30.19 -25.69
C PRO A 939 -23.84 -29.42 -24.70
N PHE A 940 -24.44 -28.48 -23.97
CA PHE A 940 -23.74 -27.58 -23.07
C PHE A 940 -24.21 -27.73 -21.63
N TYR A 941 -23.25 -27.79 -20.70
CA TYR A 941 -23.49 -28.13 -19.31
C TYR A 941 -22.98 -27.04 -18.37
N SER A 942 -23.67 -26.88 -17.25
CA SER A 942 -23.36 -25.88 -16.23
C SER A 942 -23.34 -26.52 -14.84
N THR A 943 -23.24 -25.69 -13.80
CA THR A 943 -23.29 -26.13 -12.40
C THR A 943 -24.64 -26.71 -11.99
N SER A 944 -25.71 -26.57 -12.81
CA SER A 944 -26.99 -27.25 -12.56
C SER A 944 -27.02 -28.69 -13.02
N GLU A 945 -26.04 -29.12 -13.83
CA GLU A 945 -25.95 -30.49 -14.36
C GLU A 945 -24.70 -31.23 -13.86
N LEU A 946 -23.70 -30.52 -13.32
CA LEU A 946 -22.41 -31.09 -12.95
C LEU A 946 -22.18 -30.92 -11.45
N HIS A 947 -22.22 -32.04 -10.73
CA HIS A 947 -22.08 -32.10 -9.29
C HIS A 947 -20.85 -32.90 -8.88
N ARG A 948 -20.53 -32.88 -7.58
CA ARG A 948 -19.42 -33.67 -7.05
C ARG A 948 -19.70 -35.16 -7.31
N TYR A 949 -18.70 -35.87 -7.84
CA TYR A 949 -18.79 -37.22 -8.38
C TYR A 949 -19.65 -37.38 -9.65
N PHE A 950 -20.90 -36.90 -9.65
CA PHE A 950 -21.90 -37.25 -10.67
C PHE A 950 -22.30 -36.07 -11.59
N GLY A 951 -22.45 -36.36 -12.89
CA GLY A 951 -22.97 -35.42 -13.88
C GLY A 951 -24.21 -35.96 -14.60
N TYR A 952 -25.23 -35.13 -14.75
CA TYR A 952 -26.44 -35.45 -15.51
C TYR A 952 -26.15 -35.56 -16.99
N LYS A 953 -26.65 -36.60 -17.63
CA LYS A 953 -26.49 -36.82 -19.07
C LYS A 953 -27.40 -35.91 -19.88
N GLU A 954 -28.56 -35.55 -19.36
CA GLU A 954 -29.52 -34.65 -20.00
C GLU A 954 -29.07 -33.19 -19.82
N ASN A 955 -28.78 -32.52 -20.94
CA ASN A 955 -28.44 -31.09 -20.96
C ASN A 955 -29.70 -30.22 -21.15
N LYS A 956 -29.67 -28.99 -20.63
CA LYS A 956 -30.75 -27.99 -20.83
C LYS A 956 -30.42 -26.94 -21.89
N GLU A 957 -29.14 -26.88 -22.29
CA GLU A 957 -28.62 -25.82 -23.13
C GLU A 957 -27.65 -26.38 -24.17
N TRP A 958 -27.45 -25.63 -25.25
CA TRP A 958 -26.59 -25.99 -26.36
C TRP A 958 -25.67 -24.84 -26.73
N ILE A 959 -24.52 -25.16 -27.30
CA ILE A 959 -23.55 -24.19 -27.78
C ILE A 959 -23.36 -24.28 -29.29
N ILE A 960 -23.32 -23.12 -29.95
CA ILE A 960 -22.91 -22.99 -31.34
C ILE A 960 -21.37 -23.06 -31.39
N TYR A 961 -20.82 -24.24 -31.72
CA TYR A 961 -19.38 -24.50 -31.62
C TYR A 961 -18.62 -24.17 -32.91
N THR A 962 -18.43 -22.87 -33.16
CA THR A 962 -17.74 -22.36 -34.36
C THR A 962 -16.23 -22.20 -34.13
N LYS A 963 -15.43 -23.07 -34.76
CA LYS A 963 -13.96 -23.00 -34.85
C LYS A 963 -13.50 -22.06 -35.98
N SER A 964 -12.19 -21.81 -36.08
CA SER A 964 -11.61 -20.88 -37.08
C SER A 964 -11.85 -21.30 -38.53
N ASP A 965 -11.85 -22.60 -38.82
CA ASP A 965 -12.21 -23.18 -40.12
C ASP A 965 -13.69 -22.98 -40.47
N ILE A 966 -14.59 -23.16 -39.49
CA ILE A 966 -16.03 -22.91 -39.65
C ILE A 966 -16.28 -21.41 -39.88
N LYS A 967 -15.64 -20.53 -39.10
CA LYS A 967 -15.71 -19.07 -39.28
C LYS A 967 -15.31 -18.66 -40.69
N ASN A 968 -14.21 -19.20 -41.22
CA ASN A 968 -13.74 -18.88 -42.57
C ASN A 968 -14.69 -19.38 -43.67
N ASN A 969 -15.50 -20.39 -43.38
CA ASN A 969 -16.48 -20.98 -44.28
C ASN A 969 -17.93 -20.77 -43.80
N ILE A 970 -18.21 -19.69 -43.06
CA ILE A 970 -19.52 -19.49 -42.42
C ILE A 970 -20.68 -19.41 -43.42
N ASN A 971 -20.40 -19.08 -44.68
CA ASN A 971 -21.39 -19.05 -45.76
C ASN A 971 -21.99 -20.44 -46.05
N SER A 972 -21.33 -21.53 -45.65
CA SER A 972 -21.87 -22.89 -45.70
C SER A 972 -22.88 -23.19 -44.59
N TYR A 973 -23.06 -22.27 -43.64
CA TYR A 973 -23.95 -22.36 -42.47
C TYR A 973 -24.88 -21.12 -42.43
N PRO A 974 -25.78 -20.97 -43.42
CA PRO A 974 -26.51 -19.72 -43.67
C PRO A 974 -27.45 -19.31 -42.51
N THR A 975 -28.03 -20.28 -41.81
CA THR A 975 -28.95 -20.05 -40.69
C THR A 975 -28.19 -19.58 -39.45
N ILE A 976 -27.08 -20.25 -39.14
CA ILE A 976 -26.17 -19.85 -38.04
C ILE A 976 -25.55 -18.48 -38.32
N LYS A 977 -25.14 -18.22 -39.57
CA LYS A 977 -24.66 -16.91 -39.99
C LYS A 977 -25.72 -15.84 -39.75
N SER A 978 -26.94 -16.07 -40.22
CA SER A 978 -28.07 -15.14 -40.06
C SER A 978 -28.39 -14.87 -38.58
N HIS A 979 -28.28 -15.88 -37.72
CA HIS A 979 -28.43 -15.71 -36.27
C HIS A 979 -27.34 -14.82 -35.67
N LEU A 980 -26.06 -15.14 -35.93
CA LEU A 980 -24.93 -14.39 -35.36
C LEU A 980 -24.79 -12.97 -35.93
N ASP A 981 -25.24 -12.73 -37.17
CA ASP A 981 -25.25 -11.40 -37.80
C ASP A 981 -26.05 -10.38 -36.97
N LYS A 982 -27.14 -10.82 -36.32
CA LYS A 982 -27.98 -9.99 -35.43
C LYS A 982 -27.19 -9.39 -34.26
N TYR A 983 -26.15 -10.08 -33.81
CA TYR A 983 -25.34 -9.73 -32.64
C TYR A 983 -23.93 -9.24 -33.02
N SER A 984 -23.63 -9.11 -34.31
CA SER A 984 -22.27 -8.84 -34.81
C SER A 984 -21.59 -7.61 -34.21
N THR A 985 -22.34 -6.58 -33.82
CA THR A 985 -21.85 -5.34 -33.21
C THR A 985 -21.39 -5.51 -31.76
N ILE A 986 -21.89 -6.52 -31.05
CA ILE A 986 -21.54 -6.80 -29.64
C ILE A 986 -20.55 -7.97 -29.48
N ILE A 987 -20.30 -8.76 -30.53
CA ILE A 987 -19.39 -9.91 -30.47
C ILE A 987 -17.93 -9.42 -30.46
N THR A 988 -17.31 -9.46 -29.28
CA THR A 988 -15.90 -9.11 -29.08
C THR A 988 -15.05 -10.38 -29.04
N SER A 989 -14.40 -10.71 -30.16
CA SER A 989 -13.54 -11.88 -30.28
C SER A 989 -12.47 -11.68 -31.36
N ASP A 990 -11.30 -12.31 -31.23
CA ASP A 990 -10.28 -12.35 -32.29
C ASP A 990 -10.82 -13.06 -33.55
N ASN A 991 -11.80 -13.94 -33.35
CA ASN A 991 -12.54 -14.66 -34.39
C ASN A 991 -13.89 -14.01 -34.71
N LYS A 992 -14.13 -12.76 -34.32
CA LYS A 992 -15.39 -12.07 -34.62
C LYS A 992 -15.69 -12.04 -36.14
N PRO A 993 -16.97 -11.98 -36.53
CA PRO A 993 -18.15 -12.11 -35.65
C PRO A 993 -18.59 -13.57 -35.45
N TYR A 994 -18.07 -14.53 -36.22
CA TYR A 994 -18.65 -15.88 -36.31
C TYR A 994 -17.88 -16.98 -35.57
N GLY A 995 -16.88 -16.63 -34.77
CA GLY A 995 -16.03 -17.62 -34.10
C GLY A 995 -15.94 -17.38 -32.60
N LEU A 996 -15.81 -18.49 -31.86
CA LEU A 996 -15.52 -18.48 -30.43
C LEU A 996 -14.18 -17.75 -30.18
N HIS A 997 -14.07 -17.08 -29.03
CA HIS A 997 -12.86 -16.32 -28.70
C HIS A 997 -11.63 -17.22 -28.68
N ARG A 998 -11.77 -18.43 -28.11
CA ARG A 998 -10.80 -19.50 -28.29
C ARG A 998 -11.51 -20.86 -28.40
N ALA A 999 -11.53 -21.43 -29.60
CA ALA A 999 -11.89 -22.83 -29.78
C ALA A 999 -10.92 -23.74 -29.00
N ARG A 1000 -11.42 -24.87 -28.49
CA ARG A 1000 -10.63 -25.85 -27.73
C ARG A 1000 -10.52 -27.15 -28.54
N ASN A 1001 -9.54 -28.00 -28.20
CA ASN A 1001 -9.55 -29.35 -28.75
C ASN A 1001 -10.83 -30.06 -28.25
N GLU A 1002 -11.62 -30.55 -29.20
CA GLU A 1002 -12.94 -31.14 -28.96
C GLU A 1002 -12.83 -32.48 -28.22
N ASP A 1003 -11.69 -33.17 -28.33
CA ASP A 1003 -11.43 -34.45 -27.66
C ASP A 1003 -11.59 -34.37 -26.13
N PHE A 1004 -11.38 -33.18 -25.53
CA PHE A 1004 -11.58 -32.95 -24.09
C PHE A 1004 -13.05 -32.85 -23.68
N PHE A 1005 -13.98 -32.75 -24.62
CA PHE A 1005 -15.42 -32.72 -24.34
C PHE A 1005 -16.12 -34.02 -24.72
N ILE A 1006 -15.47 -34.90 -25.48
CA ILE A 1006 -16.09 -36.13 -26.00
C ILE A 1006 -15.77 -37.32 -25.08
N GLY A 1007 -16.78 -38.16 -24.81
CA GLY A 1007 -16.63 -39.41 -24.07
C GLY A 1007 -16.19 -39.26 -22.61
N GLU A 1008 -15.43 -40.24 -22.12
CA GLU A 1008 -15.00 -40.34 -20.71
C GLU A 1008 -13.97 -39.28 -20.31
N LYS A 1009 -14.23 -38.60 -19.17
CA LYS A 1009 -13.41 -37.49 -18.63
C LYS A 1009 -13.88 -37.09 -17.22
N ILE A 1010 -13.06 -36.28 -16.54
CA ILE A 1010 -13.40 -35.61 -15.29
C ILE A 1010 -13.58 -34.11 -15.55
N ILE A 1011 -14.68 -33.54 -15.08
CA ILE A 1011 -14.92 -32.10 -15.11
C ILE A 1011 -14.63 -31.50 -13.73
N SER A 1012 -13.78 -30.48 -13.69
CA SER A 1012 -13.37 -29.76 -12.48
C SER A 1012 -14.00 -28.37 -12.47
N LEU A 1013 -14.74 -28.03 -11.42
CA LEU A 1013 -15.26 -26.67 -11.22
C LEU A 1013 -14.12 -25.73 -10.78
N ARG A 1014 -13.94 -24.62 -11.50
CA ARG A 1014 -12.79 -23.71 -11.30
C ARG A 1014 -12.85 -22.95 -9.97
N LYS A 1015 -14.02 -22.51 -9.53
CA LYS A 1015 -14.19 -21.72 -8.31
C LYS A 1015 -15.31 -22.29 -7.47
N ASN A 1016 -14.99 -22.74 -6.26
CA ASN A 1016 -16.00 -23.28 -5.34
C ASN A 1016 -15.51 -23.25 -3.88
N ASN A 1017 -16.42 -23.38 -2.92
CA ASN A 1017 -16.08 -23.50 -1.49
C ASN A 1017 -15.51 -24.88 -1.11
N LYS A 1018 -15.76 -25.91 -1.92
CA LYS A 1018 -15.21 -27.26 -1.79
C LYS A 1018 -14.76 -27.77 -3.17
N PRO A 1019 -13.62 -28.46 -3.29
CA PRO A 1019 -13.22 -29.04 -4.57
C PRO A 1019 -14.33 -29.96 -5.12
N CYS A 1020 -14.65 -29.78 -6.40
CA CYS A 1020 -15.74 -30.47 -7.05
C CYS A 1020 -15.24 -31.06 -8.37
N PHE A 1021 -15.04 -32.37 -8.36
CA PHE A 1021 -14.65 -33.16 -9.52
C PHE A 1021 -15.78 -34.12 -9.90
N THR A 1022 -16.20 -34.02 -11.16
CA THR A 1022 -17.35 -34.74 -11.71
C THR A 1022 -16.88 -35.77 -12.72
N TYR A 1023 -17.20 -37.04 -12.54
CA TYR A 1023 -16.97 -38.05 -13.56
C TYR A 1023 -18.09 -38.00 -14.61
N THR A 1024 -17.71 -38.08 -15.89
CA THR A 1024 -18.67 -38.15 -17.01
C THR A 1024 -18.17 -39.16 -18.05
N ASN A 1025 -19.10 -39.86 -18.69
CA ASN A 1025 -18.82 -40.82 -19.78
C ASN A 1025 -19.59 -40.51 -21.08
N PHE A 1026 -20.06 -39.26 -21.22
CA PHE A 1026 -20.83 -38.76 -22.35
C PHE A 1026 -20.29 -37.41 -22.81
N ASP A 1027 -20.68 -36.96 -23.99
CA ASP A 1027 -20.26 -35.67 -24.54
C ASP A 1027 -20.74 -34.51 -23.66
N CYS A 1028 -19.78 -33.76 -23.11
CA CYS A 1028 -20.02 -32.71 -22.13
C CYS A 1028 -19.14 -31.49 -22.43
N TYR A 1029 -19.76 -30.47 -23.04
CA TYR A 1029 -19.13 -29.19 -23.37
C TYR A 1029 -19.44 -28.18 -22.27
N VAL A 1030 -18.41 -27.48 -21.80
CA VAL A 1030 -18.49 -26.60 -20.62
C VAL A 1030 -17.81 -25.26 -20.89
N SER A 1031 -18.21 -24.22 -20.16
CA SER A 1031 -17.59 -22.89 -20.20
C SER A 1031 -16.23 -22.86 -19.50
N GLN A 1032 -15.53 -21.73 -19.62
CA GLN A 1032 -14.30 -21.41 -18.87
C GLN A 1032 -14.43 -21.46 -17.33
N THR A 1033 -15.65 -21.64 -16.81
CA THR A 1033 -15.94 -21.92 -15.40
C THR A 1033 -15.46 -23.31 -14.98
N PHE A 1034 -15.12 -24.16 -15.94
CA PHE A 1034 -14.67 -25.52 -15.71
C PHE A 1034 -13.33 -25.83 -16.42
N TYR A 1035 -12.66 -26.85 -15.92
CA TYR A 1035 -11.58 -27.56 -16.60
C TYR A 1035 -12.01 -29.00 -16.89
N SER A 1036 -11.52 -29.55 -18.00
CA SER A 1036 -11.68 -30.95 -18.34
C SER A 1036 -10.33 -31.66 -18.18
N ILE A 1037 -10.35 -32.80 -17.51
CA ILE A 1037 -9.22 -33.69 -17.29
C ILE A 1037 -9.50 -34.99 -18.05
N LYS A 1038 -8.63 -35.31 -19.00
CA LYS A 1038 -8.70 -36.53 -19.80
C LYS A 1038 -7.30 -37.08 -19.97
N THR A 1039 -7.09 -38.31 -19.50
CA THR A 1039 -5.78 -38.95 -19.48
C THR A 1039 -5.93 -40.46 -19.55
N ASP A 1040 -4.96 -41.11 -20.19
CA ASP A 1040 -4.89 -42.57 -20.28
C ASP A 1040 -3.92 -43.15 -19.23
N ARG A 1041 -3.28 -42.30 -18.43
CA ARG A 1041 -2.26 -42.68 -17.44
C ARG A 1041 -2.85 -43.16 -16.12
N PHE A 1042 -4.07 -42.74 -15.81
CA PHE A 1042 -4.77 -43.07 -14.57
C PHE A 1042 -6.21 -43.50 -14.89
N ASP A 1043 -6.74 -44.47 -14.14
CA ASP A 1043 -8.16 -44.80 -14.21
C ASP A 1043 -9.00 -43.60 -13.72
N LEU A 1044 -9.96 -43.16 -14.52
CA LEU A 1044 -10.71 -41.93 -14.26
C LEU A 1044 -11.69 -42.05 -13.09
N LYS A 1045 -12.18 -43.25 -12.76
CA LYS A 1045 -13.04 -43.46 -11.59
C LYS A 1045 -12.23 -43.43 -10.30
N TYR A 1046 -11.05 -44.06 -10.30
CA TYR A 1046 -10.11 -43.92 -9.19
C TYR A 1046 -9.66 -42.46 -9.01
N LEU A 1047 -9.27 -41.81 -10.10
CA LEU A 1047 -8.82 -40.41 -10.03
C LEU A 1047 -9.94 -39.49 -9.52
N THR A 1048 -11.21 -39.75 -9.88
CA THR A 1048 -12.35 -38.99 -9.36
C THR A 1048 -12.51 -39.13 -7.84
N SER A 1049 -12.31 -40.33 -7.26
CA SER A 1049 -12.38 -40.50 -5.81
C SER A 1049 -11.20 -39.89 -5.08
N LEU A 1050 -9.98 -40.03 -5.63
CA LEU A 1050 -8.80 -39.36 -5.10
C LEU A 1050 -8.97 -37.83 -5.10
N LEU A 1051 -9.34 -37.23 -6.22
CA LEU A 1051 -9.43 -35.78 -6.38
C LEU A 1051 -10.51 -35.15 -5.46
N ASN A 1052 -11.57 -35.89 -5.16
CA ASN A 1052 -12.62 -35.44 -4.24
C ASN A 1052 -12.33 -35.74 -2.76
N SER A 1053 -11.19 -36.36 -2.42
CA SER A 1053 -10.83 -36.71 -1.04
C SER A 1053 -10.46 -35.49 -0.19
N LYS A 1054 -10.57 -35.63 1.13
CA LYS A 1054 -10.11 -34.64 2.10
C LYS A 1054 -8.60 -34.38 2.01
N LEU A 1055 -7.81 -35.38 1.60
CA LEU A 1055 -6.36 -35.20 1.40
C LEU A 1055 -6.06 -34.25 0.24
N ILE A 1056 -6.72 -34.41 -0.90
CA ILE A 1056 -6.52 -33.51 -2.05
C ILE A 1056 -7.13 -32.13 -1.78
N ALA A 1057 -8.25 -32.05 -1.05
CA ALA A 1057 -8.77 -30.76 -0.59
C ALA A 1057 -7.79 -30.03 0.34
N PHE A 1058 -7.08 -30.76 1.20
CA PHE A 1058 -6.01 -30.23 2.05
C PHE A 1058 -4.83 -29.76 1.21
N TRP A 1059 -4.37 -30.58 0.26
CA TRP A 1059 -3.30 -30.21 -0.67
C TRP A 1059 -3.63 -28.94 -1.46
N LEU A 1060 -4.80 -28.87 -2.09
CA LEU A 1060 -5.23 -27.70 -2.86
C LEU A 1060 -5.38 -26.44 -2.01
N ARG A 1061 -5.66 -26.58 -0.71
CA ARG A 1061 -5.75 -25.44 0.21
C ARG A 1061 -4.39 -24.80 0.48
N PHE A 1062 -3.33 -25.61 0.62
CA PHE A 1062 -2.02 -25.15 1.08
C PHE A 1062 -0.92 -25.16 0.02
N LYS A 1063 -1.13 -25.83 -1.11
CA LYS A 1063 -0.25 -25.84 -2.30
C LYS A 1063 -0.96 -25.36 -3.57
N GLY A 1064 -2.28 -25.19 -3.52
CA GLY A 1064 -3.07 -24.64 -4.63
C GLY A 1064 -3.31 -23.13 -4.49
N LYS A 1065 -4.35 -22.65 -5.17
CA LYS A 1065 -4.72 -21.24 -5.19
C LYS A 1065 -6.06 -21.02 -4.48
N MET A 1066 -6.10 -20.06 -3.56
CA MET A 1066 -7.30 -19.66 -2.83
C MET A 1066 -7.71 -18.23 -3.18
N GLN A 1067 -9.02 -17.95 -3.17
CA GLN A 1067 -9.56 -16.59 -3.25
C GLN A 1067 -10.58 -16.41 -2.12
N GLY A 1068 -10.14 -15.81 -1.02
CA GLY A 1068 -10.87 -15.88 0.25
C GLY A 1068 -11.00 -17.35 0.69
N ASN A 1069 -12.22 -17.78 1.01
CA ASN A 1069 -12.51 -19.17 1.38
C ASN A 1069 -12.77 -20.11 0.17
N ASN A 1070 -12.75 -19.59 -1.06
CA ASN A 1070 -13.00 -20.39 -2.25
C ASN A 1070 -11.71 -20.94 -2.85
N TYR A 1071 -11.72 -22.22 -3.21
CA TYR A 1071 -10.70 -22.85 -4.04
C TYR A 1071 -10.74 -22.27 -5.45
N GLN A 1072 -9.58 -21.94 -6.00
CA GLN A 1072 -9.39 -21.58 -7.39
C GLN A 1072 -8.58 -22.65 -8.11
N ILE A 1073 -9.28 -23.64 -8.66
CA ILE A 1073 -8.72 -24.81 -9.32
C ILE A 1073 -8.44 -24.48 -10.79
N ASP A 1074 -7.44 -23.62 -11.00
CA ASP A 1074 -6.87 -23.35 -12.32
C ASP A 1074 -5.99 -24.53 -12.79
N LYS A 1075 -5.48 -24.45 -14.03
CA LYS A 1075 -4.64 -25.51 -14.62
C LYS A 1075 -3.39 -25.83 -13.79
N GLU A 1076 -2.72 -24.82 -13.24
CA GLU A 1076 -1.48 -24.99 -12.48
C GLU A 1076 -1.70 -25.80 -11.19
N PRO A 1077 -2.67 -25.45 -10.30
CA PRO A 1077 -3.01 -26.30 -9.16
C PRO A 1077 -3.32 -27.75 -9.52
N LEU A 1078 -4.01 -28.01 -10.64
CA LEU A 1078 -4.37 -29.37 -11.07
C LEU A 1078 -3.17 -30.22 -11.48
N VAL A 1079 -2.21 -29.64 -12.22
CA VAL A 1079 -0.99 -30.33 -12.65
C VAL A 1079 -0.12 -30.70 -11.45
N ASN A 1080 -0.16 -29.89 -10.38
CA ASN A 1080 0.64 -30.07 -9.18
C ASN A 1080 -0.02 -30.96 -8.11
N ILE A 1081 -1.14 -31.64 -8.43
CA ILE A 1081 -1.75 -32.59 -7.50
C ILE A 1081 -0.91 -33.88 -7.48
N PRO A 1082 -0.42 -34.33 -6.31
CA PRO A 1082 0.33 -35.57 -6.18
C PRO A 1082 -0.64 -36.76 -6.32
N VAL A 1083 -0.43 -37.61 -7.32
CA VAL A 1083 -1.24 -38.80 -7.60
C VAL A 1083 -0.42 -40.05 -7.31
N LEU A 1084 -0.90 -40.88 -6.37
CA LEU A 1084 -0.33 -42.20 -6.10
C LEU A 1084 -1.24 -43.30 -6.67
N GLN A 1085 -0.68 -44.35 -7.27
CA GLN A 1085 -1.45 -45.49 -7.77
C GLN A 1085 -1.53 -46.59 -6.71
N PRO A 1086 -2.74 -47.06 -6.33
CA PRO A 1086 -2.88 -48.14 -5.36
C PRO A 1086 -2.54 -49.49 -5.98
N THR A 1087 -2.07 -50.44 -5.15
CA THR A 1087 -1.83 -51.83 -5.58
C THR A 1087 -3.10 -52.54 -6.04
N ASN A 1088 -4.25 -52.23 -5.42
CA ASN A 1088 -5.56 -52.73 -5.81
C ASN A 1088 -6.51 -51.56 -6.12
N ILE A 1089 -6.58 -51.19 -7.40
CA ILE A 1089 -7.41 -50.09 -7.89
C ILE A 1089 -8.91 -50.43 -7.93
N ASP A 1090 -9.27 -51.72 -7.98
CA ASP A 1090 -10.65 -52.14 -8.20
C ASP A 1090 -11.55 -51.81 -7.01
N ILE A 1091 -11.04 -51.86 -5.78
CA ILE A 1091 -11.79 -51.48 -4.57
C ILE A 1091 -12.22 -50.00 -4.66
N PHE A 1092 -11.32 -49.12 -5.08
CA PHE A 1092 -11.64 -47.70 -5.25
C PHE A 1092 -12.67 -47.47 -6.35
N LYS A 1093 -12.54 -48.18 -7.49
CA LYS A 1093 -13.47 -48.08 -8.61
C LYS A 1093 -14.89 -48.49 -8.21
N VAL A 1094 -15.03 -49.59 -7.47
CA VAL A 1094 -16.33 -50.09 -7.00
C VAL A 1094 -17.00 -49.07 -6.06
N LEU A 1095 -16.25 -48.49 -5.12
CA LEU A 1095 -16.81 -47.46 -4.23
C LEU A 1095 -17.12 -46.16 -4.97
N THR A 1096 -16.35 -45.78 -5.98
CA THR A 1096 -16.72 -44.66 -6.87
C THR A 1096 -18.03 -44.98 -7.59
N ASP A 1097 -18.22 -46.21 -8.07
CA ASP A 1097 -19.48 -46.63 -8.72
C ASP A 1097 -20.67 -46.57 -7.76
N TYR A 1098 -20.48 -46.89 -6.47
CA TYR A 1098 -21.53 -46.69 -5.46
C TYR A 1098 -21.88 -45.21 -5.30
N LEU A 1099 -20.89 -44.32 -5.26
CA LEU A 1099 -21.12 -42.87 -5.18
C LEU A 1099 -21.85 -42.34 -6.43
N LEU A 1100 -21.47 -42.80 -7.62
CA LEU A 1100 -22.16 -42.45 -8.86
C LEU A 1100 -23.63 -42.89 -8.84
N TYR A 1101 -23.92 -44.07 -8.29
CA TYR A 1101 -25.30 -44.56 -8.13
C TYR A 1101 -26.09 -43.71 -7.12
N LEU A 1102 -25.50 -43.41 -5.95
CA LEU A 1102 -26.17 -42.69 -4.87
C LEU A 1102 -26.44 -41.21 -5.20
N HIS A 1103 -25.58 -40.58 -5.99
CA HIS A 1103 -25.73 -39.18 -6.40
C HIS A 1103 -26.64 -38.99 -7.63
N ASP A 1104 -27.05 -40.06 -8.31
CA ASP A 1104 -28.05 -39.99 -9.37
C ASP A 1104 -29.44 -39.78 -8.75
N PRO A 1105 -30.09 -38.61 -8.89
CA PRO A 1105 -31.37 -38.34 -8.23
C PRO A 1105 -32.55 -39.10 -8.86
N ILE A 1106 -32.35 -39.77 -10.00
CA ILE A 1106 -33.36 -40.65 -10.57
C ILE A 1106 -33.50 -41.89 -9.68
N LYS A 1107 -32.43 -42.25 -8.95
CA LYS A 1107 -32.45 -43.36 -8.01
C LYS A 1107 -33.20 -42.97 -6.74
N LYS A 1108 -34.07 -43.87 -6.30
CA LYS A 1108 -34.74 -43.74 -4.99
C LYS A 1108 -33.74 -43.99 -3.88
N ASP A 1109 -34.07 -43.49 -2.69
CA ASP A 1109 -33.33 -43.82 -1.48
C ASP A 1109 -33.29 -45.34 -1.27
N ILE A 1110 -32.10 -45.90 -1.19
CA ILE A 1110 -31.90 -47.36 -1.06
C ILE A 1110 -32.23 -47.88 0.33
N VAL A 1111 -32.27 -46.99 1.33
CA VAL A 1111 -32.67 -47.27 2.72
C VAL A 1111 -33.82 -46.35 3.10
N SER A 1112 -34.92 -46.92 3.60
CA SER A 1112 -36.05 -46.11 4.07
C SER A 1112 -35.62 -45.09 5.13
N HIS A 1113 -36.10 -43.85 4.99
CA HIS A 1113 -35.83 -42.74 5.91
C HIS A 1113 -34.36 -42.32 6.00
N THR A 1114 -33.50 -42.75 5.08
CA THR A 1114 -32.11 -42.29 4.97
C THR A 1114 -31.85 -41.85 3.54
N GLU A 1115 -31.64 -40.56 3.34
CA GLU A 1115 -31.29 -40.00 2.03
C GLU A 1115 -29.98 -40.61 1.51
N ASN A 1116 -29.95 -40.92 0.21
CA ASN A 1116 -28.75 -41.45 -0.44
C ASN A 1116 -27.51 -40.56 -0.22
N GLU A 1117 -27.68 -39.24 -0.12
CA GLU A 1117 -26.60 -38.29 0.16
C GLU A 1117 -25.90 -38.55 1.50
N ARG A 1118 -26.65 -38.97 2.53
CA ARG A 1118 -26.09 -39.35 3.83
C ARG A 1118 -25.29 -40.64 3.75
N ILE A 1119 -25.75 -41.61 2.95
CA ILE A 1119 -25.03 -42.87 2.70
C ILE A 1119 -23.74 -42.57 1.93
N ALA A 1120 -23.81 -41.72 0.91
CA ALA A 1120 -22.67 -41.28 0.12
C ALA A 1120 -21.59 -40.64 1.02
N SER A 1121 -21.98 -39.74 1.94
CA SER A 1121 -21.04 -39.15 2.91
C SER A 1121 -20.28 -40.19 3.75
N HIS A 1122 -20.91 -41.32 4.10
CA HIS A 1122 -20.23 -42.38 4.84
C HIS A 1122 -19.26 -43.19 3.96
N ILE A 1123 -19.61 -43.41 2.68
CA ILE A 1123 -18.72 -44.04 1.71
C ILE A 1123 -17.53 -43.12 1.41
N GLU A 1124 -17.73 -41.80 1.34
CA GLU A 1124 -16.65 -40.83 1.24
C GLU A 1124 -15.69 -40.91 2.43
N ASP A 1125 -16.20 -41.03 3.67
CA ASP A 1125 -15.34 -41.21 4.84
C ASP A 1125 -14.51 -42.51 4.78
N VAL A 1126 -15.06 -43.59 4.19
CA VAL A 1126 -14.31 -44.83 3.93
C VAL A 1126 -13.23 -44.60 2.88
N LEU A 1127 -13.57 -43.94 1.77
CA LEU A 1127 -12.61 -43.59 0.72
C LEU A 1127 -11.50 -42.68 1.24
N ASP A 1128 -11.81 -41.69 2.08
CA ASP A 1128 -10.82 -40.83 2.71
C ASP A 1128 -9.82 -41.65 3.54
N MET A 1129 -10.30 -42.65 4.31
CA MET A 1129 -9.41 -43.54 5.06
C MET A 1129 -8.54 -44.40 4.16
N MET A 1130 -9.09 -44.88 3.04
CA MET A 1130 -8.31 -45.64 2.05
C MET A 1130 -7.24 -44.75 1.38
N VAL A 1131 -7.57 -43.50 1.08
CA VAL A 1131 -6.60 -42.51 0.56
C VAL A 1131 -5.55 -42.18 1.61
N TYR A 1132 -5.91 -42.03 2.89
CA TYR A 1132 -4.92 -41.83 3.95
C TYR A 1132 -3.96 -43.01 4.06
N GLU A 1133 -4.46 -44.26 4.00
CA GLU A 1133 -3.58 -45.43 4.10
C GLU A 1133 -2.69 -45.55 2.87
N LEU A 1134 -3.20 -45.16 1.70
CA LEU A 1134 -2.43 -45.12 0.47
C LEU A 1134 -1.22 -44.17 0.57
N TYR A 1135 -1.38 -42.97 1.14
CA TYR A 1135 -0.29 -41.99 1.25
C TYR A 1135 0.54 -42.13 2.54
N PHE A 1136 -0.01 -42.73 3.58
CA PHE A 1136 0.60 -42.78 4.92
C PHE A 1136 0.63 -44.21 5.49
N GLU A 1137 0.92 -45.21 4.64
CA GLU A 1137 0.80 -46.64 4.97
C GLU A 1137 1.48 -47.02 6.29
N ASN A 1138 2.77 -46.69 6.43
CA ASN A 1138 3.55 -47.01 7.63
C ASN A 1138 2.98 -46.33 8.88
N HIS A 1139 2.68 -45.03 8.79
CA HIS A 1139 2.08 -44.27 9.89
C HIS A 1139 0.73 -44.85 10.32
N MET A 1140 -0.13 -45.21 9.37
CA MET A 1140 -1.43 -45.79 9.68
C MET A 1140 -1.31 -47.17 10.33
N LYS A 1141 -0.41 -48.03 9.86
CA LYS A 1141 -0.13 -49.34 10.48
C LYS A 1141 0.40 -49.19 11.91
N GLU A 1142 1.38 -48.31 12.12
CA GLU A 1142 1.96 -48.05 13.44
C GLU A 1142 0.96 -47.50 14.45
N LYS A 1143 0.03 -46.65 14.00
CA LYS A 1143 -1.05 -46.10 14.84
C LYS A 1143 -2.27 -47.02 14.93
N GLY A 1144 -2.27 -48.17 14.25
CA GLY A 1144 -3.40 -49.10 14.18
C GLY A 1144 -4.66 -48.46 13.59
N LEU A 1145 -4.47 -47.62 12.57
CA LEU A 1145 -5.50 -46.89 11.83
C LEU A 1145 -5.72 -47.42 10.41
N ASP A 1146 -4.93 -48.40 9.95
CA ASP A 1146 -5.07 -49.08 8.66
C ASP A 1146 -6.47 -49.73 8.48
N VAL A 1147 -7.05 -49.57 7.29
CA VAL A 1147 -8.42 -49.95 6.93
C VAL A 1147 -8.53 -50.88 5.71
N LEU A 1148 -7.58 -50.86 4.77
CA LEU A 1148 -7.70 -51.52 3.46
C LEU A 1148 -7.97 -53.01 3.59
N GLN A 1149 -7.35 -53.68 4.56
CA GLN A 1149 -7.56 -55.11 4.82
C GLN A 1149 -8.99 -55.50 5.25
N PHE A 1150 -9.81 -54.53 5.69
CA PHE A 1150 -11.18 -54.76 6.13
C PHE A 1150 -12.23 -54.44 5.05
N ILE A 1151 -11.83 -53.84 3.93
CA ILE A 1151 -12.73 -53.30 2.92
C ILE A 1151 -12.74 -54.22 1.70
N ASN A 1152 -13.89 -54.86 1.44
CA ASN A 1152 -14.07 -55.75 0.29
C ASN A 1152 -15.48 -55.55 -0.33
N PRO A 1153 -15.69 -54.46 -1.10
CA PRO A 1153 -16.98 -54.14 -1.68
C PRO A 1153 -17.29 -55.03 -2.88
N GLU A 1154 -18.55 -55.39 -3.06
CA GLU A 1154 -19.00 -56.18 -4.21
C GLU A 1154 -19.30 -55.25 -5.42
N PRO A 1155 -18.78 -55.54 -6.63
CA PRO A 1155 -19.09 -54.73 -7.81
C PRO A 1155 -20.58 -54.72 -8.15
N ILE A 1156 -21.12 -53.55 -8.52
CA ILE A 1156 -22.48 -53.46 -9.09
C ILE A 1156 -22.46 -53.87 -10.58
N GLU A 1157 -23.54 -54.53 -11.05
CA GLU A 1157 -23.67 -54.97 -12.45
C GLU A 1157 -24.30 -53.87 -13.34
N ASN A 1158 -24.06 -53.93 -14.65
CA ASN A 1158 -24.47 -52.87 -15.58
C ASN A 1158 -26.00 -52.86 -15.83
N ILE A 1159 -26.66 -51.75 -15.45
CA ILE A 1159 -28.00 -51.19 -15.79
C ILE A 1159 -29.27 -52.08 -15.66
N LYS A 1160 -29.21 -53.41 -15.83
CA LYS A 1160 -30.41 -54.24 -15.97
C LYS A 1160 -31.03 -54.72 -14.66
N ASP A 1161 -30.33 -54.60 -13.53
CA ASP A 1161 -30.80 -55.06 -12.22
C ASP A 1161 -30.62 -53.96 -11.15
N GLU A 1162 -31.44 -52.91 -11.24
CA GLU A 1162 -31.40 -51.78 -10.31
C GLU A 1162 -31.68 -52.20 -8.86
N VAL A 1163 -32.47 -53.25 -8.65
CA VAL A 1163 -32.81 -53.77 -7.33
C VAL A 1163 -31.58 -54.43 -6.70
N LYS A 1164 -30.90 -55.31 -7.43
CA LYS A 1164 -29.66 -55.95 -6.97
C LYS A 1164 -28.57 -54.92 -6.68
N ASN A 1165 -28.40 -53.91 -7.54
CA ASN A 1165 -27.41 -52.84 -7.30
C ASN A 1165 -27.72 -52.03 -6.03
N ALA A 1166 -28.98 -51.70 -5.78
CA ALA A 1166 -29.39 -51.03 -4.54
C ALA A 1166 -29.15 -51.91 -3.31
N GLU A 1167 -29.42 -53.23 -3.40
CA GLU A 1167 -29.17 -54.19 -2.32
C GLU A 1167 -27.68 -54.31 -2.00
N ILE A 1168 -26.80 -54.40 -3.00
CA ILE A 1168 -25.33 -54.45 -2.80
C ILE A 1168 -24.83 -53.21 -2.02
N ILE A 1169 -25.23 -52.01 -2.45
CA ILE A 1169 -24.80 -50.76 -1.80
C ILE A 1169 -25.39 -50.67 -0.38
N LYS A 1170 -26.63 -51.09 -0.21
CA LYS A 1170 -27.30 -51.14 1.09
C LYS A 1170 -26.58 -52.10 2.05
N ASP A 1171 -26.19 -53.27 1.59
CA ASP A 1171 -25.49 -54.27 2.41
C ASP A 1171 -24.10 -53.77 2.82
N PHE A 1172 -23.38 -53.10 1.92
CA PHE A 1172 -22.13 -52.41 2.27
C PHE A 1172 -22.36 -51.32 3.33
N TYR A 1173 -23.40 -50.51 3.19
CA TYR A 1173 -23.75 -49.48 4.17
C TYR A 1173 -24.12 -50.07 5.53
N LEU A 1174 -24.92 -51.13 5.57
CA LEU A 1174 -25.29 -51.82 6.80
C LEU A 1174 -24.06 -52.48 7.46
N TRP A 1175 -23.14 -53.03 6.67
CA TRP A 1175 -21.86 -53.53 7.16
C TRP A 1175 -21.03 -52.43 7.83
N TYR A 1176 -20.94 -51.24 7.21
CA TYR A 1176 -20.24 -50.08 7.78
C TYR A 1176 -20.89 -49.56 9.07
N GLN A 1177 -22.22 -49.58 9.15
CA GLN A 1177 -22.97 -49.06 10.29
C GLN A 1177 -22.87 -49.92 11.57
N LYS A 1178 -22.36 -51.16 11.49
CA LYS A 1178 -22.18 -52.00 12.68
C LYS A 1178 -21.30 -51.29 13.72
N PRO A 1179 -21.70 -51.22 15.01
CA PRO A 1179 -20.91 -50.57 16.06
C PRO A 1179 -19.48 -51.09 16.15
N GLU A 1180 -19.30 -52.39 15.95
CA GLU A 1180 -18.01 -53.10 15.95
C GLU A 1180 -17.24 -53.01 14.62
N ASN A 1181 -17.74 -52.28 13.62
CA ASN A 1181 -17.07 -52.15 12.33
C ASN A 1181 -15.68 -51.53 12.50
N ALA A 1182 -14.66 -52.26 12.02
CA ALA A 1182 -13.28 -51.95 12.26
C ALA A 1182 -12.81 -50.64 11.56
N VAL A 1183 -13.44 -50.27 10.44
CA VAL A 1183 -13.15 -49.02 9.71
C VAL A 1183 -13.77 -47.83 10.46
N ARG A 1184 -15.04 -47.95 10.84
CA ARG A 1184 -15.77 -46.93 11.61
C ARG A 1184 -15.07 -46.60 12.92
N GLN A 1185 -14.62 -47.60 13.68
CA GLN A 1185 -13.91 -47.39 14.94
C GLN A 1185 -12.58 -46.65 14.74
N ARG A 1186 -11.84 -46.94 13.65
CA ARG A 1186 -10.57 -46.27 13.35
C ARG A 1186 -10.76 -44.80 12.96
N ILE A 1187 -11.83 -44.47 12.24
CA ILE A 1187 -12.17 -43.07 11.91
C ILE A 1187 -12.33 -42.22 13.20
N LEU A 1188 -12.97 -42.79 14.24
CA LEU A 1188 -13.15 -42.12 15.53
C LEU A 1188 -11.83 -41.94 16.30
N LEU A 1189 -10.84 -42.79 16.05
CA LEU A 1189 -9.54 -42.77 16.71
C LEU A 1189 -8.54 -41.78 16.10
N ILE A 1190 -8.83 -41.18 14.94
CA ILE A 1190 -7.92 -40.24 14.26
C ILE A 1190 -7.48 -39.10 15.18
N GLU A 1191 -8.43 -38.45 15.86
CA GLU A 1191 -8.18 -37.31 16.76
C GLU A 1191 -7.32 -37.66 17.98
N THR A 1192 -7.18 -38.95 18.31
CA THR A 1192 -6.38 -39.40 19.45
C THR A 1192 -5.05 -40.02 19.03
N ARG A 1193 -5.05 -40.83 17.96
CA ARG A 1193 -3.90 -41.62 17.52
C ARG A 1193 -3.06 -40.96 16.42
N SER A 1194 -3.61 -39.99 15.69
CA SER A 1194 -2.94 -39.28 14.59
C SER A 1194 -3.23 -37.78 14.65
N LYS A 1195 -2.93 -37.18 15.80
CA LYS A 1195 -3.16 -35.76 16.10
C LYS A 1195 -2.41 -34.82 15.17
N ASP A 1196 -1.20 -35.20 14.78
CA ASP A 1196 -0.26 -34.32 14.05
C ASP A 1196 -0.27 -34.54 12.53
N THR A 1197 -1.01 -35.54 12.04
CA THR A 1197 -1.06 -35.87 10.61
C THR A 1197 -2.50 -35.90 10.10
N LEU A 1198 -3.26 -36.96 10.42
CA LEU A 1198 -4.60 -37.14 9.85
C LEU A 1198 -5.64 -36.18 10.46
N ALA A 1199 -5.52 -35.85 11.74
CA ALA A 1199 -6.41 -34.86 12.37
C ALA A 1199 -6.16 -33.43 11.83
N VAL A 1200 -4.91 -33.10 11.50
CA VAL A 1200 -4.54 -31.82 10.86
C VAL A 1200 -5.22 -31.70 9.49
N ILE A 1201 -5.17 -32.77 8.68
CA ILE A 1201 -5.85 -32.82 7.38
C ILE A 1201 -7.35 -32.57 7.56
N ARG A 1202 -8.01 -33.35 8.44
CA ARG A 1202 -9.47 -33.25 8.65
C ARG A 1202 -9.92 -31.88 9.15
N LYS A 1203 -9.19 -31.26 10.08
CA LYS A 1203 -9.55 -29.95 10.65
C LYS A 1203 -9.34 -28.79 9.69
N SER A 1204 -8.46 -28.93 8.70
CA SER A 1204 -8.12 -27.83 7.80
C SER A 1204 -9.07 -27.71 6.60
N VAL A 1205 -9.89 -28.73 6.35
CA VAL A 1205 -10.80 -28.81 5.18
C VAL A 1205 -12.28 -28.85 5.55
N ASN A 1206 -12.58 -28.93 6.85
CA ASN A 1206 -13.91 -28.76 7.43
C ASN A 1206 -14.09 -27.30 7.84
#